data_AF-A0A2H9VTX4-F1
#
_entry.id   AF-A0A2H9VTX4-F1
#
_cell.length_a   1.000
_cell.length_b   1.000
_cell.length_c   1.000
_cell.angle_alpha   90.00
_cell.angle_beta   90.00
_cell.angle_gamma   90.00
#
_symmetry.space_group_name_H-M   'P 1'
#
loop_
_entity.id
_entity.type
_entity.pdbx_description
1 polymer ?
#
loop_
_entity_poly.entity_id
_entity_poly.type
_entity_poly.pdbx_seq_one_letter_code
_entity_poly.pdbx_strand_id
1 'polypeptide(L)'
;MRGDTLCPMQKKIFCNLLACTLTIGFTFCFTKLLAQSYDQTNTPREYYFNPFTSATPGTPSTYFPGCGSVIPSNATIGMVTSGGISGNTLSSLALNQVGYLQWSFMSNTGAGGISLGNRVWEWEFDYRNVGGTTAPGDATNNITASTSTATDSWRYWLIASSYVSTNNTLGLYVTVSGTSLKLMMKYNAANTAKDNGISIPLPLSTDTYQIRIVKNATGAYYIFVLNKTTNTLSSYTNGGGGYNIGNYDSIDLNTYNYSFLECSTTTANRFQWDNFNFYQQKLEYIPITGADKGITTAIYPGIVDAIPYGVNVNIRGDIFIGRFVCKATGDSQALFESGALWKTTSAVLSTASPASKITDLSVYNNGTSQVNLPSSEKYYSTGNSDGTTTNVINYFLVLKGRNPFYSSFPSSISWSVSSTADDNYAQQYTNSVTPINPTTAGTTAPASPSGNVYDWIGSDASWTTAGTWKKNLNTSTDVPSSNSDIVRIGVVAYTGSNQPNTGGSRTMNKLFFGSYNTPVLTLANNSALTVSNGIEVQTNANATITDGNNGNNNTTITISGGTSSVASGATLTLTNGGTFSNSSAFTSQGTINTTNDFTNTSTGSFTATAGTVRFNRNGDQTITNSNTTKPVVFYNLSLGSTSGNRTKTLSGNQFAVAAGGIITMSGTTTFATSNLLTLNSDVTGTAGVAAIPSGASVTGIVTVQRYFSGGNISKRGWRLLSTPVNNSSSIPVTSSATANFNSLKTNLPITGTGGSANGWDQPTGYTANGATILVYNNAGRGTFTSPTSLATGTVKVGQGFYFYFRGNNSNILGKLIKTGGSFSAPEADVVGLQSGTLNQQNFTYTLQKGGTGFNLVGNPYPSSITIVDSALTGTTGFVYTYTPGGNSVTTNTLPVTIASGQGFFVKANKDVSSIAFSESLKSNGQPLTLLMGAPVKEALAGNIRLQMVQDSSNYDFAQLRFSKDYIENYLDTEDADDLNGSGQNVFFGATTADKYQVAIASQPLNEKKTSVFLSVNSNASGNFTINKLDVSNIPDKYDVWLMDHFKTDSINLRVNSAYNFSVDKTNPLTFGDTRFEVVITLKKLPPYQLASFTGNRSKGQNILHWKTQNEYTYTYFELERSLDNKTFEGVNNSMSTAKGDYGFVDKTASNSLVYYRLKQTDIYGTTYTSIVIIKPEDNKDQVFSLYPNPVSNFLMFDVKEDVKGSISMAIYNSVGLRVLSSLHNSKTGQENLTSLLPGNYTVELIDNTSKKRLASTKFVKL
;
A
#
# COMPACT_ATOMS: atom_id res chain seq x y z
N MET A 1 -17.99 -43.49 -63.49
CA MET A 1 -16.85 -43.20 -64.41
C MET A 1 -16.36 -41.78 -64.14
N ARG A 2 -15.32 -41.30 -64.86
CA ARG A 2 -14.82 -39.90 -64.86
C ARG A 2 -15.99 -38.90 -64.98
N GLY A 3 -15.94 -37.69 -64.42
CA GLY A 3 -14.82 -36.94 -63.82
C GLY A 3 -14.65 -35.59 -64.51
N ASP A 4 -13.96 -34.64 -63.87
CA ASP A 4 -13.32 -33.45 -64.49
C ASP A 4 -14.18 -32.38 -65.21
N THR A 5 -13.77 -31.10 -65.30
CA THR A 5 -13.17 -30.16 -64.32
C THR A 5 -13.27 -28.72 -64.89
N LEU A 6 -13.38 -27.70 -64.02
CA LEU A 6 -12.91 -26.30 -64.24
C LEU A 6 -13.62 -25.47 -65.36
N CYS A 7 -13.54 -24.14 -65.43
CA CYS A 7 -12.73 -23.08 -64.76
C CYS A 7 -13.55 -21.75 -64.79
N PRO A 8 -13.02 -20.53 -64.44
CA PRO A 8 -11.92 -20.17 -63.54
C PRO A 8 -12.27 -19.04 -62.52
N MET A 9 -11.55 -18.99 -61.40
CA MET A 9 -10.88 -17.76 -60.94
C MET A 9 -9.64 -18.14 -60.10
N GLN A 10 -8.58 -17.33 -60.13
CA GLN A 10 -7.19 -17.74 -59.77
C GLN A 10 -6.81 -17.29 -58.32
N LYS A 11 -5.92 -17.94 -57.52
CA LYS A 11 -4.56 -18.54 -57.73
C LYS A 11 -3.48 -17.48 -58.05
N LYS A 12 -2.19 -17.53 -57.64
CA LYS A 12 -1.36 -18.24 -56.60
C LYS A 12 0.06 -17.53 -56.57
N ILE A 13 1.13 -17.80 -55.79
CA ILE A 13 1.50 -18.90 -54.87
C ILE A 13 2.30 -18.50 -53.58
N PHE A 14 3.65 -18.52 -53.57
CA PHE A 14 4.57 -18.51 -52.40
C PHE A 14 5.95 -17.93 -52.78
N CYS A 15 6.76 -17.64 -51.74
CA CYS A 15 8.23 -17.84 -51.62
C CYS A 15 9.27 -16.72 -51.92
N ASN A 16 9.92 -16.30 -50.82
CA ASN A 16 11.38 -16.11 -50.58
C ASN A 16 12.26 -15.11 -51.38
N LEU A 17 13.25 -14.60 -50.61
CA LEU A 17 14.56 -14.00 -50.94
C LEU A 17 14.70 -12.49 -51.27
N LEU A 18 15.39 -11.83 -50.31
CA LEU A 18 16.53 -10.89 -50.48
C LEU A 18 16.33 -9.41 -50.92
N ALA A 19 17.36 -8.63 -50.55
CA ALA A 19 17.79 -7.28 -50.99
C ALA A 19 17.15 -6.02 -50.34
N CYS A 20 18.04 -5.09 -49.96
CA CYS A 20 17.77 -3.87 -49.19
C CYS A 20 17.59 -2.60 -50.05
N THR A 21 16.93 -1.57 -49.51
CA THR A 21 17.45 -0.19 -49.29
C THR A 21 16.40 0.66 -48.53
N LEU A 22 16.74 1.32 -47.39
CA LEU A 22 17.12 2.75 -47.22
C LEU A 22 16.07 3.74 -47.81
N THR A 23 15.56 4.81 -47.19
CA THR A 23 15.72 5.56 -45.88
C THR A 23 14.54 6.57 -45.81
N ILE A 24 14.11 7.29 -44.75
CA ILE A 24 14.45 7.60 -43.33
C ILE A 24 13.12 8.05 -42.66
N GLY A 25 12.87 8.13 -41.34
CA GLY A 25 13.65 7.75 -40.15
C GLY A 25 13.24 8.56 -38.90
N PHE A 26 13.35 7.97 -37.71
CA PHE A 26 13.40 8.67 -36.41
C PHE A 26 14.24 7.83 -35.43
N THR A 27 15.20 8.45 -34.76
CA THR A 27 16.27 7.72 -34.05
C THR A 27 16.09 7.71 -32.53
N PHE A 28 15.94 6.53 -31.95
CA PHE A 28 16.32 6.26 -30.56
C PHE A 28 17.12 4.96 -30.50
N CYS A 29 18.41 5.06 -30.20
CA CYS A 29 19.31 3.91 -30.09
C CYS A 29 19.30 3.33 -28.67
N PHE A 30 19.05 2.03 -28.54
CA PHE A 30 19.54 1.21 -27.43
C PHE A 30 20.17 -0.05 -28.01
N THR A 31 21.41 -0.37 -27.60
CA THR A 31 22.21 -1.40 -28.30
C THR A 31 21.87 -2.82 -27.84
N LYS A 32 22.06 -3.78 -28.74
CA LYS A 32 21.99 -5.22 -28.46
C LYS A 32 22.91 -5.57 -27.27
N LEU A 33 22.43 -6.40 -26.33
CA LEU A 33 23.32 -7.17 -25.46
C LEU A 33 23.88 -8.35 -26.27
N LEU A 34 25.16 -8.66 -26.09
CA LEU A 34 25.83 -9.79 -26.74
C LEU A 34 25.63 -11.08 -25.94
N ALA A 35 25.85 -12.22 -26.59
CA ALA A 35 25.78 -13.53 -25.94
C ALA A 35 26.76 -13.65 -24.75
N GLN A 36 26.25 -14.17 -23.63
CA GLN A 36 27.00 -14.44 -22.40
C GLN A 36 26.94 -15.93 -22.07
N SER A 37 28.01 -16.48 -21.48
CA SER A 37 28.11 -17.88 -21.07
C SER A 37 28.24 -17.99 -19.55
N TYR A 38 27.24 -18.58 -18.90
CA TYR A 38 27.15 -18.71 -17.45
C TYR A 38 27.49 -20.12 -16.97
N ASP A 39 28.26 -20.24 -15.90
CA ASP A 39 28.60 -21.56 -15.33
C ASP A 39 27.49 -22.09 -14.40
N GLN A 40 27.44 -23.42 -14.27
CA GLN A 40 26.48 -24.17 -13.45
C GLN A 40 27.17 -25.25 -12.59
N THR A 41 28.51 -25.37 -12.66
CA THR A 41 29.27 -26.30 -11.82
C THR A 41 29.33 -25.82 -10.38
N ASN A 42 29.29 -26.76 -9.43
CA ASN A 42 29.18 -26.47 -7.99
C ASN A 42 30.55 -26.52 -7.29
N THR A 43 31.55 -25.87 -7.89
CA THR A 43 32.93 -25.76 -7.40
C THR A 43 33.08 -24.54 -6.47
N PRO A 44 33.40 -24.70 -5.16
CA PRO A 44 33.51 -23.58 -4.20
C PRO A 44 34.72 -22.62 -4.39
N ARG A 45 35.29 -22.53 -5.59
CA ARG A 45 36.52 -21.76 -5.90
C ARG A 45 36.27 -20.54 -6.79
N GLU A 46 35.03 -20.09 -6.92
CA GLU A 46 34.57 -19.20 -8.00
C GLU A 46 33.78 -17.97 -7.50
N TYR A 47 33.90 -17.67 -6.20
CA TYR A 47 33.27 -16.53 -5.54
C TYR A 47 34.15 -16.01 -4.41
N TYR A 48 34.39 -14.69 -4.39
CA TYR A 48 35.25 -14.04 -3.41
C TYR A 48 34.55 -12.80 -2.84
N PHE A 49 33.71 -13.04 -1.83
CA PHE A 49 33.24 -11.98 -0.93
C PHE A 49 34.44 -11.46 -0.13
N ASN A 50 34.63 -10.15 -0.11
CA ASN A 50 35.73 -9.51 0.57
C ASN A 50 35.21 -8.66 1.75
N PRO A 51 34.87 -9.29 2.89
CA PRO A 51 34.42 -8.54 4.06
C PRO A 51 35.55 -7.65 4.58
N PHE A 52 35.23 -6.40 4.90
CA PHE A 52 36.19 -5.40 5.39
C PHE A 52 37.07 -5.87 6.56
N THR A 53 36.57 -6.81 7.36
CA THR A 53 37.24 -7.43 8.50
C THR A 53 38.42 -8.34 8.15
N SER A 54 38.63 -8.70 6.87
CA SER A 54 39.81 -9.47 6.41
C SER A 54 40.86 -8.62 5.67
N ALA A 55 40.75 -7.29 5.71
CA ALA A 55 41.78 -6.39 5.20
C ALA A 55 42.99 -6.32 6.15
N THR A 56 44.21 -6.44 5.63
CA THR A 56 45.44 -6.28 6.43
C THR A 56 46.12 -4.97 6.06
N PRO A 57 46.36 -4.03 7.00
CA PRO A 57 47.20 -2.86 6.76
C PRO A 57 48.64 -3.28 6.46
N GLY A 58 49.09 -3.10 5.19
CA GLY A 58 50.41 -3.54 4.74
C GLY A 58 51.50 -2.51 4.99
N THR A 59 52.54 -2.85 5.76
CA THR A 59 53.74 -2.02 5.92
C THR A 59 54.52 -1.92 4.59
N PRO A 60 55.01 -0.73 4.17
CA PRO A 60 55.59 -0.55 2.83
C PRO A 60 56.89 -1.33 2.53
N SER A 61 57.58 -1.84 3.55
CA SER A 61 58.97 -2.30 3.44
C SER A 61 59.16 -3.70 2.84
N THR A 62 58.12 -4.52 2.71
CA THR A 62 58.27 -5.95 2.39
C THR A 62 57.84 -6.37 0.98
N TYR A 63 57.07 -5.57 0.23
CA TYR A 63 56.47 -6.06 -1.03
C TYR A 63 56.54 -5.18 -2.29
N PHE A 64 56.81 -3.86 -2.23
CA PHE A 64 56.95 -3.06 -3.46
C PHE A 64 58.00 -1.93 -3.40
N PRO A 65 59.18 -2.13 -3.99
CA PRO A 65 59.90 -1.05 -4.65
C PRO A 65 59.33 -0.84 -6.06
N GLY A 66 58.81 0.35 -6.36
CA GLY A 66 58.71 0.81 -7.76
C GLY A 66 57.33 1.20 -8.31
N CYS A 67 56.27 1.12 -7.51
CA CYS A 67 55.20 2.13 -7.56
C CYS A 67 55.63 3.38 -6.75
N GLY A 68 56.78 3.96 -7.10
CA GLY A 68 57.28 5.22 -6.53
C GLY A 68 57.54 5.23 -5.01
N SER A 69 58.60 4.56 -4.55
CA SER A 69 59.16 4.75 -3.18
C SER A 69 59.46 6.25 -2.97
N VAL A 70 59.23 6.87 -1.79
CA VAL A 70 59.91 6.62 -0.50
C VAL A 70 58.95 6.80 0.72
N ILE A 71 58.82 5.73 1.53
CA ILE A 71 58.55 5.57 3.00
C ILE A 71 58.13 6.82 3.86
N PRO A 72 57.46 6.61 5.03
CA PRO A 72 56.04 6.33 5.36
C PRO A 72 55.33 7.60 5.98
N SER A 73 54.23 7.60 6.75
CA SER A 73 53.42 6.58 7.46
C SER A 73 51.98 7.05 7.72
N ASN A 74 51.17 6.12 8.26
CA ASN A 74 49.75 6.23 8.61
C ASN A 74 48.82 6.10 7.38
N ALA A 75 47.85 5.19 7.47
CA ALA A 75 46.99 4.86 6.33
C ALA A 75 46.14 6.07 5.93
N THR A 76 46.17 6.44 4.66
CA THR A 76 45.31 7.50 4.07
C THR A 76 43.87 7.04 3.84
N ILE A 77 43.52 5.85 4.33
CA ILE A 77 42.20 5.22 4.30
C ILE A 77 41.95 4.61 5.68
N GLY A 78 40.84 4.95 6.32
CA GLY A 78 40.41 4.40 7.61
C GLY A 78 38.93 4.04 7.62
N MET A 79 38.47 3.33 8.63
CA MET A 79 37.03 3.06 8.81
C MET A 79 36.33 4.25 9.48
N VAL A 80 35.14 4.59 8.99
CA VAL A 80 34.20 5.51 9.65
C VAL A 80 32.89 4.79 9.95
N THR A 81 32.37 5.01 11.16
CA THR A 81 31.16 4.37 11.70
C THR A 81 29.93 5.30 11.72
N SER A 82 30.09 6.54 11.24
CA SER A 82 29.03 7.52 11.05
C SER A 82 29.35 8.41 9.84
N GLY A 83 28.31 8.91 9.15
CA GLY A 83 28.47 9.71 7.93
C GLY A 83 29.00 8.96 6.70
N GLY A 84 29.08 7.62 6.75
CA GLY A 84 29.54 6.75 5.67
C GLY A 84 28.50 6.47 4.57
N ILE A 85 28.81 5.50 3.72
CA ILE A 85 27.88 4.86 2.78
C ILE A 85 26.99 3.86 3.53
N SER A 86 27.57 3.17 4.52
CA SER A 86 26.92 2.24 5.45
C SER A 86 27.34 2.56 6.91
N GLY A 87 27.07 1.64 7.84
CA GLY A 87 27.53 1.74 9.24
C GLY A 87 29.01 1.41 9.46
N ASN A 88 29.72 0.89 8.45
CA ASN A 88 31.15 0.57 8.49
C ASN A 88 31.77 0.82 7.11
N THR A 89 32.07 2.08 6.78
CA THR A 89 32.55 2.49 5.45
C THR A 89 34.05 2.78 5.49
N LEU A 90 34.79 2.43 4.43
CA LEU A 90 36.16 2.88 4.24
C LEU A 90 36.18 4.31 3.72
N SER A 91 37.00 5.19 4.28
CA SER A 91 37.03 6.61 3.92
C SER A 91 38.42 7.22 3.98
N SER A 92 38.68 8.19 3.11
CA SER A 92 39.98 8.84 2.94
C SER A 92 40.34 9.76 4.11
N LEU A 93 41.60 9.78 4.52
CA LEU A 93 42.11 10.58 5.64
C LEU A 93 43.06 11.68 5.15
N ALA A 94 42.95 12.89 5.73
CA ALA A 94 43.70 14.09 5.36
C ALA A 94 45.18 14.04 5.82
N LEU A 95 45.98 13.19 5.16
CA LEU A 95 47.38 12.97 5.53
C LEU A 95 48.39 13.50 4.49
N ASN A 96 47.93 14.01 3.33
CA ASN A 96 48.79 14.59 2.29
C ASN A 96 49.91 13.63 1.82
N GLN A 97 49.62 12.33 1.84
CA GLN A 97 50.50 11.23 1.43
C GLN A 97 49.71 10.24 0.56
N VAL A 98 50.41 9.31 -0.09
CA VAL A 98 49.79 8.14 -0.75
C VAL A 98 49.77 6.98 0.24
N GLY A 99 48.65 6.28 0.33
CA GLY A 99 48.48 5.08 1.15
C GLY A 99 47.52 4.09 0.50
N TYR A 100 47.51 2.86 0.99
CA TYR A 100 46.79 1.77 0.35
C TYR A 100 46.26 0.74 1.36
N LEU A 101 45.24 -0.02 0.94
CA LEU A 101 44.74 -1.22 1.60
C LEU A 101 44.88 -2.41 0.65
N GLN A 102 45.38 -3.53 1.17
CA GLN A 102 45.48 -4.80 0.45
C GLN A 102 44.40 -5.76 0.95
N TRP A 103 43.83 -6.52 0.02
CA TRP A 103 43.08 -7.73 0.34
C TRP A 103 43.61 -8.93 -0.43
N SER A 104 43.69 -10.07 0.24
CA SER A 104 44.00 -11.35 -0.38
C SER A 104 42.70 -12.00 -0.88
N PHE A 105 42.29 -11.68 -2.11
CA PHE A 105 41.21 -12.38 -2.85
C PHE A 105 41.56 -13.83 -3.21
N MET A 106 42.68 -14.32 -2.68
CA MET A 106 43.41 -15.52 -3.03
C MET A 106 43.90 -16.13 -1.72
N SER A 107 43.64 -17.42 -1.48
CA SER A 107 43.91 -18.03 -0.19
C SER A 107 45.41 -18.02 0.17
N ASN A 108 45.74 -17.81 1.45
CA ASN A 108 47.08 -17.96 2.02
C ASN A 108 47.59 -19.43 2.04
N THR A 109 47.11 -20.27 1.11
CA THR A 109 47.33 -21.73 1.05
C THR A 109 47.44 -22.21 -0.41
N GLY A 110 48.56 -21.91 -1.07
CA GLY A 110 48.91 -22.42 -2.40
C GLY A 110 49.05 -21.31 -3.45
N ALA A 111 50.25 -21.19 -4.03
CA ALA A 111 50.59 -20.13 -4.97
C ALA A 111 50.12 -20.44 -6.42
N GLY A 112 48.90 -20.04 -6.75
CA GLY A 112 48.39 -20.03 -8.12
C GLY A 112 47.25 -19.02 -8.26
N GLY A 113 47.38 -18.06 -9.19
CA GLY A 113 46.41 -16.98 -9.39
C GLY A 113 45.08 -17.43 -10.00
N ILE A 114 44.03 -16.61 -9.88
CA ILE A 114 42.78 -16.80 -10.63
C ILE A 114 43.02 -16.41 -12.07
N SER A 115 42.94 -17.39 -12.99
CA SER A 115 42.81 -17.09 -14.41
C SER A 115 41.35 -16.80 -14.76
N LEU A 116 41.06 -15.60 -15.28
CA LEU A 116 39.69 -15.19 -15.63
C LEU A 116 39.14 -15.91 -16.88
N GLY A 117 40.01 -16.59 -17.64
CA GLY A 117 39.70 -17.49 -18.75
C GLY A 117 38.66 -16.95 -19.76
N ASN A 118 37.88 -17.87 -20.33
CA ASN A 118 36.77 -17.54 -21.24
C ASN A 118 35.41 -17.39 -20.50
N ARG A 119 35.43 -17.20 -19.17
CA ARG A 119 34.23 -17.07 -18.34
C ARG A 119 33.87 -15.60 -18.09
N VAL A 120 32.61 -15.35 -17.70
CA VAL A 120 32.10 -14.01 -17.35
C VAL A 120 32.36 -13.71 -15.86
N TRP A 121 33.03 -12.60 -15.59
CA TRP A 121 33.40 -12.15 -14.25
C TRP A 121 32.90 -10.73 -14.00
N GLU A 122 32.46 -10.46 -12.79
CA GLU A 122 31.93 -9.17 -12.36
C GLU A 122 32.66 -8.71 -11.09
N TRP A 123 33.12 -7.46 -11.15
CA TRP A 123 33.92 -6.76 -10.15
C TRP A 123 33.13 -5.52 -9.72
N GLU A 124 32.82 -5.41 -8.43
CA GLU A 124 31.89 -4.41 -7.90
C GLU A 124 32.41 -3.72 -6.64
N PHE A 125 32.02 -2.46 -6.47
CA PHE A 125 32.15 -1.70 -5.23
C PHE A 125 31.23 -0.48 -5.23
N ASP A 126 30.89 0.02 -4.04
CA ASP A 126 30.26 1.33 -3.85
C ASP A 126 31.32 2.42 -3.70
N TYR A 127 31.00 3.63 -4.17
CA TYR A 127 31.84 4.82 -4.10
C TYR A 127 31.00 6.08 -3.86
N ARG A 128 31.53 7.04 -3.09
CA ARG A 128 30.98 8.40 -2.94
C ARG A 128 32.11 9.44 -2.90
N ASN A 129 31.89 10.59 -3.55
CA ASN A 129 32.74 11.78 -3.50
C ASN A 129 32.08 12.89 -2.66
N VAL A 130 32.46 12.99 -1.39
CA VAL A 130 31.97 13.99 -0.44
C VAL A 130 32.63 15.34 -0.73
N GLY A 131 31.88 16.25 -1.34
CA GLY A 131 32.31 17.63 -1.62
C GLY A 131 31.69 18.27 -2.87
N GLY A 132 31.09 17.48 -3.77
CA GLY A 132 30.41 17.98 -4.99
C GLY A 132 31.33 18.64 -6.04
N THR A 133 32.63 18.70 -5.81
CA THR A 133 33.64 19.20 -6.75
C THR A 133 34.16 18.08 -7.66
N THR A 134 34.73 18.45 -8.81
CA THR A 134 35.48 17.52 -9.68
C THR A 134 36.48 16.72 -8.89
N ALA A 135 36.51 15.39 -9.08
CA ALA A 135 37.57 14.55 -8.56
C ALA A 135 38.89 14.91 -9.30
N PRO A 136 39.94 15.36 -8.59
CA PRO A 136 41.22 15.66 -9.21
C PRO A 136 41.77 14.44 -9.94
N GLY A 137 42.14 14.64 -11.20
CA GLY A 137 42.31 13.50 -12.09
C GLY A 137 43.62 12.75 -11.88
N ASP A 138 43.53 11.41 -11.91
CA ASP A 138 44.62 10.60 -12.46
C ASP A 138 44.72 10.95 -13.96
N ALA A 139 45.56 11.93 -14.27
CA ALA A 139 45.54 12.68 -15.53
C ALA A 139 46.68 12.34 -16.49
N THR A 140 47.60 11.45 -16.08
CA THR A 140 48.81 11.12 -16.84
C THR A 140 48.85 9.65 -17.24
N ASN A 141 49.17 9.37 -18.51
CA ASN A 141 49.57 8.04 -18.98
C ASN A 141 50.92 7.56 -18.39
N ASN A 142 51.44 8.25 -17.38
CA ASN A 142 52.67 7.99 -16.66
C ASN A 142 52.32 7.92 -15.17
N ILE A 143 52.51 6.74 -14.57
CA ILE A 143 52.39 6.52 -13.12
C ILE A 143 53.73 6.87 -12.48
N THR A 144 54.09 8.15 -12.52
CA THR A 144 55.27 8.66 -11.81
C THR A 144 55.03 8.63 -10.31
N ALA A 145 56.11 8.46 -9.54
CA ALA A 145 56.08 8.71 -8.09
C ALA A 145 55.54 10.11 -7.82
N SER A 146 54.61 10.26 -6.88
CA SER A 146 54.03 11.56 -6.53
C SER A 146 55.09 12.47 -5.89
N THR A 147 55.65 13.40 -6.67
CA THR A 147 56.66 14.35 -6.21
C THR A 147 56.04 15.43 -5.32
N SER A 148 55.88 15.11 -4.04
CA SER A 148 55.59 16.01 -2.91
C SER A 148 54.36 16.94 -2.98
N THR A 149 53.51 16.83 -4.01
CA THR A 149 52.22 17.53 -4.11
C THR A 149 51.09 16.53 -4.32
N ALA A 150 50.33 16.22 -3.26
CA ALA A 150 49.26 15.23 -3.32
C ALA A 150 48.08 15.72 -4.18
N THR A 151 47.82 15.07 -5.30
CA THR A 151 46.54 15.19 -6.02
C THR A 151 45.50 14.32 -5.32
N ASP A 152 44.29 14.84 -5.07
CA ASP A 152 43.24 14.05 -4.44
C ASP A 152 42.70 13.00 -5.43
N SER A 153 43.20 11.78 -5.34
CA SER A 153 43.01 10.74 -6.34
C SER A 153 43.02 9.35 -5.71
N TRP A 154 42.44 8.38 -6.40
CA TRP A 154 42.39 6.99 -5.94
C TRP A 154 42.41 6.01 -7.10
N ARG A 155 42.90 4.79 -6.85
CA ARG A 155 42.95 3.69 -7.82
C ARG A 155 42.54 2.40 -7.11
N TYR A 156 41.64 1.62 -7.70
CA TYR A 156 41.35 0.26 -7.23
C TYR A 156 41.87 -0.74 -8.26
N TRP A 157 42.85 -1.55 -7.85
CA TRP A 157 43.71 -2.38 -8.72
C TRP A 157 43.35 -3.86 -8.66
N LEU A 158 43.38 -4.56 -9.80
CA LEU A 158 43.58 -6.00 -9.89
C LEU A 158 45.00 -6.27 -10.42
N ILE A 159 45.85 -6.96 -9.65
CA ILE A 159 47.26 -7.19 -9.98
C ILE A 159 47.49 -8.60 -10.52
N ALA A 160 48.13 -8.66 -11.70
CA ALA A 160 48.36 -9.88 -12.46
C ALA A 160 49.75 -10.49 -12.23
N SER A 161 50.78 -9.66 -12.02
CA SER A 161 52.15 -10.15 -11.88
C SER A 161 52.33 -11.04 -10.63
N SER A 162 53.03 -12.16 -10.81
CA SER A 162 53.68 -12.90 -9.71
C SER A 162 55.00 -12.26 -9.27
N TYR A 163 55.52 -11.32 -10.08
CA TYR A 163 56.72 -10.54 -9.80
C TYR A 163 56.41 -9.34 -8.90
N VAL A 164 57.02 -9.36 -7.72
CA VAL A 164 57.17 -8.24 -6.77
C VAL A 164 58.66 -7.88 -6.65
N SER A 165 59.17 -7.22 -7.68
CA SER A 165 60.51 -6.62 -7.68
C SER A 165 60.53 -5.31 -8.49
N THR A 166 61.59 -4.54 -8.31
CA THR A 166 61.77 -3.14 -8.73
C THR A 166 61.01 -2.73 -10.01
N ASN A 167 59.98 -1.89 -9.84
CA ASN A 167 59.19 -1.15 -10.86
C ASN A 167 58.13 -1.95 -11.65
N ASN A 168 58.07 -3.27 -11.52
CA ASN A 168 57.35 -4.14 -12.47
C ASN A 168 55.93 -4.60 -12.05
N THR A 169 55.18 -3.76 -11.31
CA THR A 169 53.75 -4.02 -11.02
C THR A 169 52.92 -3.98 -12.30
N LEU A 170 52.14 -5.02 -12.59
CA LEU A 170 51.34 -5.14 -13.83
C LEU A 170 49.89 -5.55 -13.51
N GLY A 171 48.92 -5.00 -14.24
CA GLY A 171 47.50 -5.27 -14.00
C GLY A 171 46.54 -4.19 -14.53
N LEU A 172 45.29 -4.30 -14.11
CA LEU A 172 44.19 -3.38 -14.41
C LEU A 172 43.86 -2.53 -13.19
N TYR A 173 43.39 -1.29 -13.39
CA TYR A 173 42.84 -0.50 -12.30
C TYR A 173 41.72 0.44 -12.75
N VAL A 174 40.78 0.71 -11.84
CA VAL A 174 39.74 1.72 -12.03
C VAL A 174 40.05 2.96 -11.22
N THR A 175 39.81 4.13 -11.82
CA THR A 175 40.09 5.45 -11.21
C THR A 175 39.10 6.50 -11.75
N VAL A 176 39.08 7.70 -11.17
CA VAL A 176 38.31 8.85 -11.68
C VAL A 176 39.28 9.90 -12.20
N SER A 177 38.98 10.41 -13.41
CA SER A 177 39.73 11.47 -14.06
C SER A 177 38.77 12.61 -14.42
N GLY A 178 38.73 13.67 -13.60
CA GLY A 178 37.83 14.81 -13.77
C GLY A 178 36.36 14.47 -13.49
N THR A 179 35.57 14.34 -14.56
CA THR A 179 34.14 13.96 -14.53
C THR A 179 33.88 12.54 -15.05
N SER A 180 34.93 11.74 -15.27
CA SER A 180 34.80 10.39 -15.84
C SER A 180 35.48 9.32 -15.00
N LEU A 181 34.77 8.21 -14.79
CA LEU A 181 35.33 6.94 -14.33
C LEU A 181 36.05 6.25 -15.50
N LYS A 182 37.25 5.71 -15.27
CA LYS A 182 38.09 5.06 -16.29
C LYS A 182 38.60 3.69 -15.85
N LEU A 183 38.68 2.74 -16.80
CA LEU A 183 39.46 1.50 -16.63
C LEU A 183 40.79 1.61 -17.38
N MET A 184 41.87 1.55 -16.61
CA MET A 184 43.26 1.73 -17.04
C MET A 184 44.02 0.40 -16.97
N MET A 185 45.09 0.26 -17.75
CA MET A 185 45.98 -0.89 -17.77
C MET A 185 47.45 -0.46 -17.65
N LYS A 186 48.20 -1.01 -16.68
CA LYS A 186 49.67 -0.95 -16.67
C LYS A 186 50.21 -2.28 -17.19
N TYR A 187 50.84 -2.21 -18.37
CA TYR A 187 51.25 -3.37 -19.17
C TYR A 187 52.78 -3.45 -19.40
N ASN A 188 53.57 -2.53 -18.82
CA ASN A 188 55.03 -2.55 -18.93
C ASN A 188 55.73 -2.01 -17.67
N ALA A 189 57.05 -2.14 -17.63
CA ALA A 189 57.93 -1.65 -16.56
C ALA A 189 58.09 -0.11 -16.54
N ALA A 190 57.85 0.57 -17.66
CA ALA A 190 58.17 1.99 -17.88
C ALA A 190 57.14 2.95 -17.26
N ASN A 191 56.43 2.52 -16.21
CA ASN A 191 55.31 3.22 -15.57
C ASN A 191 54.21 3.74 -16.51
N THR A 192 54.14 3.23 -17.75
CA THR A 192 53.16 3.69 -18.73
C THR A 192 51.80 3.03 -18.46
N ALA A 193 50.77 3.85 -18.28
CA ALA A 193 49.38 3.44 -18.20
C ALA A 193 48.68 3.74 -19.52
N LYS A 194 47.82 2.82 -19.96
CA LYS A 194 46.97 3.00 -21.14
C LYS A 194 45.50 3.00 -20.71
N ASP A 195 44.76 4.00 -21.17
CA ASP A 195 43.31 4.03 -21.12
C ASP A 195 42.76 2.96 -22.09
N ASN A 196 41.91 2.06 -21.59
CA ASN A 196 41.32 0.99 -22.41
C ASN A 196 40.19 1.49 -23.35
N GLY A 197 40.01 2.81 -23.46
CA GLY A 197 38.94 3.44 -24.25
C GLY A 197 37.59 3.42 -23.54
N ILE A 198 37.57 3.12 -22.23
CA ILE A 198 36.36 3.02 -21.42
C ILE A 198 36.34 4.18 -20.43
N SER A 199 35.63 5.24 -20.82
CA SER A 199 35.37 6.44 -20.02
C SER A 199 33.86 6.56 -19.83
N ILE A 200 33.40 6.63 -18.58
CA ILE A 200 31.98 6.76 -18.23
C ILE A 200 31.77 8.04 -17.43
N PRO A 201 30.83 8.94 -17.81
CA PRO A 201 30.49 10.11 -17.02
C PRO A 201 30.04 9.74 -15.60
N LEU A 202 30.74 10.27 -14.60
CA LEU A 202 30.41 10.15 -13.19
C LEU A 202 30.00 11.55 -12.69
N PRO A 203 28.70 11.78 -12.38
CA PRO A 203 28.21 13.12 -12.07
C PRO A 203 28.87 13.75 -10.82
N LEU A 204 28.94 15.08 -10.83
CA LEU A 204 29.51 15.87 -9.72
C LEU A 204 28.47 16.05 -8.60
N SER A 205 28.18 14.97 -7.88
CA SER A 205 27.30 14.98 -6.70
C SER A 205 27.91 14.20 -5.53
N THR A 206 27.32 14.39 -4.35
CA THR A 206 27.64 13.62 -3.13
C THR A 206 26.91 12.28 -3.06
N ASP A 207 26.42 11.77 -4.18
CA ASP A 207 25.67 10.52 -4.24
C ASP A 207 26.55 9.30 -4.02
N THR A 208 25.93 8.20 -3.57
CA THR A 208 26.56 6.89 -3.62
C THR A 208 26.36 6.27 -4.99
N TYR A 209 27.44 5.85 -5.63
CA TYR A 209 27.45 5.14 -6.90
C TYR A 209 27.90 3.70 -6.68
N GLN A 210 27.12 2.73 -7.14
CA GLN A 210 27.62 1.38 -7.36
C GLN A 210 28.36 1.36 -8.69
N ILE A 211 29.61 0.93 -8.67
CA ILE A 211 30.47 0.74 -9.84
C ILE A 211 30.57 -0.77 -10.07
N ARG A 212 30.15 -1.23 -11.25
CA ARG A 212 30.24 -2.63 -11.67
C ARG A 212 31.04 -2.75 -12.96
N ILE A 213 32.03 -3.62 -12.98
CA ILE A 213 32.99 -3.84 -14.07
C ILE A 213 32.85 -5.30 -14.49
N VAL A 214 32.34 -5.54 -15.69
CA VAL A 214 32.04 -6.89 -16.21
C VAL A 214 33.01 -7.25 -17.32
N LYS A 215 33.80 -8.30 -17.12
CA LYS A 215 34.55 -9.00 -18.17
C LYS A 215 33.64 -10.06 -18.79
N ASN A 216 33.39 -9.98 -20.09
CA ASN A 216 32.62 -11.00 -20.81
C ASN A 216 33.47 -12.23 -21.21
N ALA A 217 32.80 -13.23 -21.78
CA ALA A 217 33.42 -14.47 -22.25
C ALA A 217 34.46 -14.27 -23.38
N THR A 218 34.34 -13.20 -24.17
CA THR A 218 35.27 -12.85 -25.26
C THR A 218 36.41 -11.94 -24.80
N GLY A 219 36.59 -11.71 -23.49
CA GLY A 219 37.65 -10.88 -22.92
C GLY A 219 37.43 -9.36 -23.00
N ALA A 220 36.27 -8.91 -23.47
CA ALA A 220 35.90 -7.49 -23.49
C ALA A 220 35.35 -7.04 -22.14
N TYR A 221 35.66 -5.79 -21.77
CA TYR A 221 35.26 -5.19 -20.49
C TYR A 221 34.17 -4.13 -20.69
N TYR A 222 33.22 -4.10 -19.75
CA TYR A 222 32.15 -3.13 -19.67
C TYR A 222 32.14 -2.51 -18.27
N ILE A 223 31.78 -1.24 -18.16
CA ILE A 223 31.53 -0.60 -16.86
C ILE A 223 30.07 -0.14 -16.83
N PHE A 224 29.46 -0.28 -15.66
CA PHE A 224 28.12 0.20 -15.34
C PHE A 224 28.21 1.06 -14.08
N VAL A 225 27.48 2.18 -14.08
CA VAL A 225 27.38 3.09 -12.93
C VAL A 225 25.92 3.25 -12.55
N LEU A 226 25.54 2.78 -11.37
CA LEU A 226 24.20 2.95 -10.79
C LEU A 226 24.29 3.98 -9.67
N ASN A 227 23.57 5.10 -9.78
CA ASN A 227 23.38 6.01 -8.65
C ASN A 227 22.43 5.36 -7.65
N LYS A 228 22.93 4.98 -6.47
CA LYS A 228 22.15 4.32 -5.40
C LYS A 228 21.30 5.32 -4.60
N THR A 229 21.62 6.62 -4.62
CA THR A 229 20.78 7.65 -3.99
C THR A 229 19.46 7.82 -4.75
N THR A 230 19.52 7.84 -6.09
CA THR A 230 18.35 8.03 -6.97
C THR A 230 17.78 6.72 -7.53
N ASN A 231 18.49 5.60 -7.36
CA ASN A 231 18.26 4.31 -8.00
C ASN A 231 18.19 4.38 -9.54
N THR A 232 19.02 5.23 -10.17
CA THR A 232 19.08 5.41 -11.63
C THR A 232 20.38 4.89 -12.23
N LEU A 233 20.29 3.99 -13.20
CA LEU A 233 21.44 3.49 -13.97
C LEU A 233 21.89 4.56 -14.99
N SER A 234 23.09 5.11 -14.82
CA SER A 234 23.50 6.37 -15.44
C SER A 234 24.00 6.23 -16.89
N SER A 235 24.73 5.15 -17.20
CA SER A 235 25.17 4.78 -18.56
C SER A 235 25.99 3.48 -18.55
N TYR A 236 26.27 2.97 -19.75
CA TYR A 236 27.32 1.99 -20.04
C TYR A 236 28.16 2.52 -21.22
N THR A 237 29.47 2.27 -21.21
CA THR A 237 30.37 2.56 -22.34
C THR A 237 31.03 1.25 -22.77
N ASN A 238 31.06 1.00 -24.09
CA ASN A 238 31.73 -0.15 -24.68
C ASN A 238 33.13 0.25 -25.15
N GLY A 239 34.18 -0.40 -24.60
CA GLY A 239 35.54 -0.28 -25.12
C GLY A 239 35.64 -0.98 -26.46
N GLY A 240 35.49 -0.23 -27.56
CA GLY A 240 35.33 -0.76 -28.91
C GLY A 240 36.60 -1.42 -29.50
N GLY A 241 36.91 -2.63 -29.05
CA GLY A 241 37.97 -3.46 -29.61
C GLY A 241 38.08 -4.82 -28.91
N GLY A 242 38.15 -5.91 -29.68
CA GLY A 242 38.33 -7.27 -29.19
C GLY A 242 39.76 -7.55 -28.70
N TYR A 243 40.35 -6.66 -27.90
CA TYR A 243 41.64 -6.89 -27.27
C TYR A 243 41.48 -7.92 -26.15
N ASN A 244 41.70 -9.18 -26.49
CA ASN A 244 41.90 -10.23 -25.51
C ASN A 244 43.17 -9.90 -24.72
N ILE A 245 43.01 -9.35 -23.51
CA ILE A 245 44.09 -8.79 -22.68
C ILE A 245 45.15 -9.84 -22.32
N GLY A 246 44.80 -11.13 -22.40
CA GLY A 246 45.56 -12.29 -21.93
C GLY A 246 46.92 -12.62 -22.55
N ASN A 247 47.54 -11.75 -23.35
CA ASN A 247 48.97 -11.76 -23.66
C ASN A 247 49.37 -10.47 -24.41
N TYR A 248 49.59 -9.38 -23.67
CA TYR A 248 50.19 -8.16 -24.23
C TYR A 248 51.70 -8.20 -23.98
N ASP A 249 52.53 -8.05 -25.03
CA ASP A 249 54.00 -8.16 -24.95
C ASP A 249 54.50 -9.35 -24.11
N SER A 250 53.90 -10.53 -24.32
CA SER A 250 54.17 -11.81 -23.61
C SER A 250 53.92 -11.84 -22.10
N ILE A 251 53.13 -10.90 -21.58
CA ILE A 251 52.75 -10.82 -20.15
C ILE A 251 51.37 -11.44 -19.94
N ASP A 252 51.27 -12.37 -19.00
CA ASP A 252 49.97 -12.88 -18.53
C ASP A 252 49.22 -11.78 -17.76
N LEU A 253 48.11 -11.33 -18.35
CA LEU A 253 47.12 -10.44 -17.75
C LEU A 253 45.72 -11.10 -17.70
N ASN A 254 45.65 -12.43 -17.84
CA ASN A 254 44.47 -13.24 -17.52
C ASN A 254 44.48 -13.69 -16.06
N THR A 255 45.66 -13.91 -15.48
CA THR A 255 45.85 -14.48 -14.15
C THR A 255 46.10 -13.40 -13.11
N TYR A 256 45.30 -13.36 -12.03
CA TYR A 256 45.35 -12.34 -10.99
C TYR A 256 45.63 -12.91 -9.61
N ASN A 257 46.46 -12.21 -8.81
CA ASN A 257 46.98 -12.69 -7.52
C ASN A 257 46.49 -11.86 -6.32
N TYR A 258 46.30 -10.55 -6.51
CA TYR A 258 45.96 -9.61 -5.43
C TYR A 258 45.12 -8.45 -5.95
N SER A 259 44.49 -7.71 -5.03
CA SER A 259 43.84 -6.44 -5.37
C SER A 259 43.99 -5.43 -4.22
N PHE A 260 44.06 -4.14 -4.58
CA PHE A 260 44.51 -3.05 -3.71
C PHE A 260 43.72 -1.77 -3.97
N LEU A 261 43.27 -1.10 -2.92
CA LEU A 261 42.73 0.26 -2.98
C LEU A 261 43.82 1.25 -2.57
N GLU A 262 44.21 2.13 -3.48
CA GLU A 262 45.19 3.19 -3.32
C GLU A 262 44.47 4.54 -3.21
N CYS A 263 44.88 5.41 -2.29
CA CYS A 263 44.31 6.74 -2.08
C CYS A 263 45.37 7.78 -1.70
N SER A 264 45.26 8.95 -2.33
CA SER A 264 45.95 10.20 -2.02
C SER A 264 44.90 11.28 -1.76
N THR A 265 44.98 12.02 -0.65
CA THR A 265 44.13 13.21 -0.44
C THR A 265 44.67 14.18 0.61
N THR A 266 44.31 15.45 0.41
CA THR A 266 44.39 16.55 1.37
C THR A 266 43.16 16.65 2.28
N THR A 267 42.04 16.02 1.90
CA THR A 267 40.71 16.24 2.49
C THR A 267 40.15 14.96 3.11
N ALA A 268 39.86 15.00 4.41
CA ALA A 268 39.31 13.86 5.14
C ALA A 268 37.84 13.63 4.74
N ASN A 269 37.43 12.36 4.75
CA ASN A 269 36.12 11.87 4.34
C ASN A 269 35.71 12.13 2.88
N ARG A 270 36.59 12.74 2.05
CA ARG A 270 36.32 13.09 0.65
C ARG A 270 35.93 11.89 -0.19
N PHE A 271 36.70 10.81 -0.13
CA PHE A 271 36.38 9.58 -0.82
C PHE A 271 35.87 8.56 0.20
N GLN A 272 34.79 7.86 -0.16
CA GLN A 272 34.17 6.81 0.62
C GLN A 272 33.94 5.59 -0.27
N TRP A 273 34.17 4.38 0.25
CA TRP A 273 33.96 3.12 -0.46
C TRP A 273 33.31 2.06 0.43
N ASP A 274 32.50 1.21 -0.19
CA ASP A 274 31.78 0.12 0.48
C ASP A 274 31.57 -1.09 -0.47
N ASN A 275 31.02 -2.20 0.02
CA ASN A 275 30.61 -3.39 -0.76
C ASN A 275 31.59 -3.91 -1.84
N PHE A 276 32.88 -4.06 -1.51
CA PHE A 276 33.88 -4.64 -2.42
C PHE A 276 33.62 -6.13 -2.71
N ASN A 277 33.27 -6.47 -3.95
CA ASN A 277 32.93 -7.82 -4.38
C ASN A 277 33.68 -8.24 -5.66
N PHE A 278 34.08 -9.51 -5.76
CA PHE A 278 34.66 -10.08 -6.98
C PHE A 278 34.14 -11.51 -7.20
N TYR A 279 33.41 -11.75 -8.30
CA TYR A 279 32.75 -13.03 -8.52
C TYR A 279 32.56 -13.41 -9.99
N GLN A 280 32.52 -14.71 -10.24
CA GLN A 280 32.05 -15.26 -11.51
C GLN A 280 30.51 -15.23 -11.54
N GLN A 281 29.91 -14.87 -12.66
CA GLN A 281 28.44 -14.90 -12.78
C GLN A 281 27.89 -16.33 -12.77
N LYS A 282 26.71 -16.55 -12.17
CA LYS A 282 26.06 -17.87 -12.05
C LYS A 282 24.55 -17.76 -12.24
N LEU A 283 23.96 -18.73 -12.95
CA LEU A 283 22.51 -18.84 -13.20
C LEU A 283 22.04 -20.25 -12.86
N GLU A 284 21.04 -20.38 -11.98
CA GLU A 284 20.48 -21.65 -11.55
C GLU A 284 18.95 -21.65 -11.70
N TYR A 285 18.43 -22.70 -12.32
CA TYR A 285 17.00 -22.94 -12.50
C TYR A 285 16.56 -24.09 -11.59
N ILE A 286 15.76 -23.80 -10.56
CA ILE A 286 15.29 -24.79 -9.59
C ILE A 286 13.79 -25.06 -9.83
N PRO A 287 13.39 -26.28 -10.25
CA PRO A 287 11.98 -26.58 -10.55
C PRO A 287 11.06 -26.44 -9.33
N ILE A 288 9.84 -25.97 -9.59
CA ILE A 288 8.72 -25.90 -8.64
C ILE A 288 7.76 -27.04 -8.95
N THR A 289 7.64 -28.00 -8.04
CA THR A 289 6.93 -29.29 -8.26
C THR A 289 5.81 -29.57 -7.25
N GLY A 290 5.73 -28.82 -6.16
CA GLY A 290 4.76 -29.06 -5.09
C GLY A 290 3.34 -28.58 -5.45
N ALA A 291 2.33 -29.41 -5.17
CA ALA A 291 0.93 -29.02 -5.30
C ALA A 291 0.55 -27.84 -4.38
N ASP A 292 1.24 -27.71 -3.25
CA ASP A 292 1.18 -26.58 -2.32
C ASP A 292 1.76 -25.27 -2.92
N LYS A 293 2.43 -25.35 -4.07
CA LYS A 293 2.96 -24.20 -4.83
C LYS A 293 2.04 -23.76 -5.99
N GLY A 294 0.83 -24.30 -6.06
CA GLY A 294 -0.12 -24.02 -7.13
C GLY A 294 0.06 -24.89 -8.37
N ILE A 295 1.02 -25.83 -8.38
CA ILE A 295 1.19 -26.79 -9.47
C ILE A 295 -0.08 -27.67 -9.55
N THR A 296 -0.72 -27.65 -10.71
CA THR A 296 -1.93 -28.41 -11.01
C THR A 296 -1.63 -29.90 -10.99
N THR A 297 -2.45 -30.70 -10.31
CA THR A 297 -2.21 -32.13 -10.06
C THR A 297 -3.03 -33.11 -10.92
N ALA A 298 -3.88 -32.60 -11.81
CA ALA A 298 -4.65 -33.41 -12.77
C ALA A 298 -5.06 -32.57 -13.99
N ILE A 299 -4.87 -33.10 -15.19
CA ILE A 299 -5.14 -32.40 -16.46
C ILE A 299 -6.37 -33.03 -17.14
N TYR A 300 -7.52 -32.34 -17.15
CA TYR A 300 -8.80 -32.86 -17.66
C TYR A 300 -9.38 -31.99 -18.80
N PRO A 301 -10.28 -32.52 -19.66
CA PRO A 301 -10.84 -31.77 -20.79
C PRO A 301 -11.45 -30.42 -20.41
N GLY A 302 -10.94 -29.36 -21.05
CA GLY A 302 -11.35 -27.98 -20.79
C GLY A 302 -10.99 -27.44 -19.41
N ILE A 303 -9.90 -27.91 -18.78
CA ILE A 303 -9.29 -27.20 -17.65
C ILE A 303 -8.86 -25.79 -18.09
N VAL A 304 -9.15 -24.79 -17.26
CA VAL A 304 -8.70 -23.40 -17.44
C VAL A 304 -7.54 -23.15 -16.48
N ASP A 305 -6.52 -22.41 -16.95
CA ASP A 305 -5.33 -22.02 -16.18
C ASP A 305 -4.61 -23.17 -15.46
N ALA A 306 -4.41 -24.29 -16.16
CA ALA A 306 -3.62 -25.42 -15.68
C ALA A 306 -2.15 -25.01 -15.54
N ILE A 307 -1.55 -25.23 -14.37
CA ILE A 307 -0.15 -24.89 -14.08
C ILE A 307 0.67 -26.19 -14.00
N PRO A 308 1.15 -26.78 -15.11
CA PRO A 308 1.87 -28.05 -15.08
C PRO A 308 3.34 -27.92 -14.66
N TYR A 309 3.89 -26.70 -14.60
CA TYR A 309 5.30 -26.45 -14.32
C TYR A 309 5.55 -25.03 -13.81
N GLY A 310 6.47 -24.90 -12.84
CA GLY A 310 7.08 -23.63 -12.46
C GLY A 310 8.58 -23.80 -12.24
N VAL A 311 9.32 -22.68 -12.22
CA VAL A 311 10.76 -22.66 -11.98
C VAL A 311 11.16 -21.40 -11.21
N ASN A 312 11.93 -21.59 -10.14
CA ASN A 312 12.64 -20.53 -9.45
C ASN A 312 13.90 -20.19 -10.24
N VAL A 313 14.11 -18.90 -10.53
CA VAL A 313 15.37 -18.42 -11.13
C VAL A 313 16.22 -17.79 -10.05
N ASN A 314 17.38 -18.39 -9.80
CA ASN A 314 18.37 -17.89 -8.86
C ASN A 314 19.61 -17.44 -9.61
N ILE A 315 20.18 -16.30 -9.23
CA ILE A 315 21.33 -15.71 -9.95
C ILE A 315 22.41 -15.18 -9.00
N ARG A 316 23.58 -14.94 -9.61
CA ARG A 316 24.61 -14.01 -9.14
C ARG A 316 25.20 -13.27 -10.35
N GLY A 317 25.30 -11.95 -10.23
CA GLY A 317 25.65 -11.00 -11.29
C GLY A 317 24.44 -10.46 -12.05
N ASP A 318 24.71 -9.61 -13.05
CA ASP A 318 23.73 -9.07 -14.00
C ASP A 318 23.41 -10.09 -15.11
N ILE A 319 22.16 -10.55 -15.18
CA ILE A 319 21.72 -11.63 -16.07
C ILE A 319 20.48 -11.21 -16.86
N PHE A 320 20.57 -11.31 -18.19
CA PHE A 320 19.44 -11.13 -19.10
C PHE A 320 18.86 -12.50 -19.52
N ILE A 321 17.56 -12.67 -19.30
CA ILE A 321 16.83 -13.90 -19.68
C ILE A 321 16.08 -13.61 -20.99
N GLY A 322 16.74 -13.83 -22.13
CA GLY A 322 16.20 -13.44 -23.44
C GLY A 322 15.14 -14.37 -24.05
N ARG A 323 15.09 -15.64 -23.62
CA ARG A 323 14.15 -16.64 -24.14
C ARG A 323 13.83 -17.70 -23.09
N PHE A 324 12.55 -17.98 -22.90
CA PHE A 324 12.06 -19.13 -22.14
C PHE A 324 11.77 -20.28 -23.10
N VAL A 325 12.24 -21.49 -22.77
CA VAL A 325 12.13 -22.67 -23.63
C VAL A 325 11.63 -23.83 -22.78
N CYS A 326 10.46 -24.37 -23.11
CA CYS A 326 9.85 -25.49 -22.41
C CYS A 326 9.68 -26.69 -23.36
N LYS A 327 10.27 -27.82 -22.97
CA LYS A 327 10.15 -29.09 -23.70
C LYS A 327 9.11 -29.97 -23.02
N ALA A 328 8.18 -30.49 -23.82
CA ALA A 328 7.18 -31.48 -23.42
C ALA A 328 7.56 -32.87 -23.93
N THR A 329 7.28 -33.92 -23.16
CA THR A 329 7.35 -35.31 -23.64
C THR A 329 6.00 -35.76 -24.21
N GLY A 330 5.94 -36.12 -25.49
CA GLY A 330 4.73 -36.60 -26.15
C GLY A 330 3.82 -35.49 -26.70
N ASP A 331 2.61 -35.86 -27.13
CA ASP A 331 1.67 -34.94 -27.77
C ASP A 331 1.01 -33.99 -26.76
N SER A 332 1.68 -32.87 -26.49
CA SER A 332 1.12 -31.81 -25.64
C SER A 332 -0.08 -31.09 -26.27
N GLN A 333 -0.22 -31.10 -27.60
CA GLN A 333 -1.39 -30.55 -28.29
C GLN A 333 -2.64 -31.42 -28.10
N ALA A 334 -2.52 -32.72 -27.87
CA ALA A 334 -3.66 -33.57 -27.56
C ALA A 334 -4.33 -33.20 -26.23
N LEU A 335 -3.57 -32.64 -25.27
CA LEU A 335 -4.04 -32.20 -23.94
C LEU A 335 -4.38 -30.70 -23.87
N PHE A 336 -3.65 -29.83 -24.58
CA PHE A 336 -3.77 -28.38 -24.46
C PHE A 336 -3.98 -27.68 -25.81
N GLU A 337 -4.67 -26.55 -25.80
CA GLU A 337 -4.96 -25.74 -27.00
C GLU A 337 -4.17 -24.44 -27.07
N SER A 338 -3.81 -23.85 -25.94
CA SER A 338 -2.98 -22.65 -25.84
C SER A 338 -2.30 -22.55 -24.46
N GLY A 339 -1.40 -21.58 -24.29
CA GLY A 339 -0.83 -21.25 -23.00
C GLY A 339 -0.29 -19.83 -22.91
N ALA A 340 0.25 -19.48 -21.76
CA ALA A 340 0.95 -18.24 -21.48
C ALA A 340 2.03 -18.44 -20.42
N LEU A 341 3.06 -17.61 -20.47
CA LEU A 341 4.12 -17.57 -19.46
C LEU A 341 3.84 -16.43 -18.48
N TRP A 342 3.84 -16.74 -17.18
CA TRP A 342 3.61 -15.80 -16.09
C TRP A 342 4.85 -15.69 -15.19
N LYS A 343 5.01 -14.54 -14.53
CA LYS A 343 6.04 -14.31 -13.50
C LYS A 343 5.47 -13.78 -12.20
N THR A 344 6.10 -14.13 -11.08
CA THR A 344 5.83 -13.60 -9.74
C THR A 344 7.10 -13.69 -8.88
N THR A 345 7.19 -12.88 -7.83
CA THR A 345 8.22 -13.01 -6.78
C THR A 345 7.87 -14.06 -5.74
N SER A 346 6.63 -14.55 -5.72
CA SER A 346 6.20 -15.65 -4.84
C SER A 346 6.69 -17.00 -5.37
N ALA A 347 7.02 -17.94 -4.48
CA ALA A 347 7.26 -19.35 -4.85
C ALA A 347 5.94 -20.12 -5.08
N VAL A 348 4.79 -19.44 -5.10
CA VAL A 348 3.43 -19.98 -5.28
C VAL A 348 2.69 -19.11 -6.29
N LEU A 349 2.23 -19.67 -7.40
CA LEU A 349 1.27 -18.99 -8.27
C LEU A 349 -0.14 -19.23 -7.73
N SER A 350 -0.84 -18.15 -7.34
CA SER A 350 -2.19 -18.19 -6.79
C SER A 350 -2.92 -16.87 -7.06
N THR A 351 -4.24 -16.83 -6.88
CA THR A 351 -5.03 -15.60 -6.97
C THR A 351 -4.71 -14.56 -5.88
N ALA A 352 -4.00 -14.97 -4.81
CA ALA A 352 -3.50 -14.07 -3.77
C ALA A 352 -2.04 -13.62 -4.00
N SER A 353 -1.34 -14.21 -4.98
CA SER A 353 0.03 -13.84 -5.34
C SER A 353 -0.01 -12.74 -6.41
N PRO A 354 0.67 -11.59 -6.24
CA PRO A 354 0.85 -10.65 -7.34
C PRO A 354 1.66 -11.32 -8.45
N ALA A 355 1.04 -11.54 -9.61
CA ALA A 355 1.61 -12.24 -10.75
C ALA A 355 1.27 -11.50 -12.05
N SER A 356 2.17 -11.54 -13.02
CA SER A 356 2.04 -10.83 -14.31
C SER A 356 2.24 -11.80 -15.46
N LYS A 357 1.28 -11.83 -16.41
CA LYS A 357 1.45 -12.48 -17.70
C LYS A 357 2.53 -11.72 -18.49
N ILE A 358 3.47 -12.45 -19.07
CA ILE A 358 4.52 -11.89 -19.93
C ILE A 358 4.06 -11.91 -21.39
N THR A 359 3.63 -13.08 -21.87
CA THR A 359 3.15 -13.31 -23.24
C THR A 359 2.40 -14.65 -23.32
N ASP A 360 1.59 -14.82 -24.35
CA ASP A 360 1.08 -16.13 -24.77
C ASP A 360 2.20 -17.03 -25.32
N LEU A 361 1.94 -18.33 -25.30
CA LEU A 361 2.80 -19.42 -25.76
C LEU A 361 2.00 -20.36 -26.66
N SER A 362 2.52 -20.63 -27.86
CA SER A 362 2.03 -21.71 -28.72
C SER A 362 2.46 -23.07 -28.18
N VAL A 363 1.50 -23.97 -27.99
CA VAL A 363 1.73 -25.38 -27.60
C VAL A 363 1.99 -26.21 -28.87
N TYR A 364 3.08 -27.00 -28.89
CA TYR A 364 3.47 -27.82 -30.05
C TYR A 364 3.37 -29.33 -29.80
N ASN A 365 2.95 -30.08 -30.83
CA ASN A 365 2.93 -31.54 -30.79
C ASN A 365 4.36 -32.09 -30.74
N ASN A 366 4.68 -32.89 -29.71
CA ASN A 366 5.95 -33.59 -29.52
C ASN A 366 7.20 -32.74 -29.82
N GLY A 367 7.28 -31.53 -29.26
CA GLY A 367 8.32 -30.56 -29.61
C GLY A 367 8.59 -29.46 -28.58
N THR A 368 9.66 -28.72 -28.84
CA THR A 368 10.13 -27.58 -28.03
C THR A 368 9.22 -26.36 -28.25
N SER A 369 8.53 -25.91 -27.19
CA SER A 369 7.74 -24.68 -27.21
C SER A 369 8.58 -23.53 -26.62
N GLN A 370 8.62 -22.37 -27.28
CA GLN A 370 9.52 -21.28 -26.94
C GLN A 370 8.84 -19.91 -26.93
N VAL A 371 9.29 -19.03 -26.04
CA VAL A 371 8.84 -17.65 -25.86
C VAL A 371 10.06 -16.74 -25.78
N ASN A 372 10.13 -15.75 -26.68
CA ASN A 372 11.09 -14.66 -26.55
C ASN A 372 10.62 -13.72 -25.45
N LEU A 373 11.50 -13.38 -24.52
CA LEU A 373 11.20 -12.52 -23.39
C LEU A 373 11.52 -11.05 -23.72
N PRO A 374 10.77 -10.09 -23.17
CA PRO A 374 11.03 -8.67 -23.41
C PRO A 374 12.38 -8.24 -22.82
N SER A 375 12.97 -7.17 -23.36
CA SER A 375 14.26 -6.63 -22.92
C SER A 375 14.28 -6.09 -21.47
N SER A 376 13.12 -6.09 -20.81
CA SER A 376 12.92 -5.84 -19.38
C SER A 376 13.24 -7.02 -18.47
N GLU A 377 13.38 -8.25 -18.99
CA GLU A 377 13.70 -9.45 -18.19
C GLU A 377 15.19 -9.54 -17.85
N LYS A 378 15.70 -8.46 -17.24
CA LYS A 378 17.04 -8.32 -16.69
C LYS A 378 16.96 -8.34 -15.18
N TYR A 379 17.78 -9.18 -14.58
CA TYR A 379 17.81 -9.40 -13.14
C TYR A 379 19.25 -9.29 -12.66
N TYR A 380 19.45 -8.76 -11.46
CA TYR A 380 20.76 -8.57 -10.86
C TYR A 380 20.72 -8.92 -9.37
N SER A 381 21.75 -9.61 -8.88
CA SER A 381 22.01 -9.84 -7.46
C SER A 381 23.51 -10.06 -7.22
N THR A 382 24.05 -9.60 -6.10
CA THR A 382 25.40 -9.94 -5.62
C THR A 382 25.58 -11.42 -5.25
N GLY A 383 24.48 -12.18 -5.19
CA GLY A 383 24.43 -13.46 -4.50
C GLY A 383 24.39 -13.27 -2.98
N ASN A 384 24.36 -14.39 -2.26
CA ASN A 384 24.42 -14.41 -0.80
C ASN A 384 25.88 -14.37 -0.34
N SER A 385 26.16 -13.96 0.91
CA SER A 385 27.52 -13.72 1.43
C SER A 385 28.41 -14.98 1.53
N ASP A 386 27.84 -16.17 1.35
CA ASP A 386 28.55 -17.46 1.30
C ASP A 386 28.93 -17.88 -0.14
N GLY A 387 28.48 -17.13 -1.16
CA GLY A 387 28.69 -17.46 -2.57
C GLY A 387 27.61 -18.33 -3.20
N THR A 388 26.47 -18.53 -2.53
CA THR A 388 25.27 -19.11 -3.16
C THR A 388 24.47 -18.06 -3.95
N THR A 389 23.59 -18.52 -4.83
CA THR A 389 22.74 -17.66 -5.66
C THR A 389 21.51 -17.17 -4.88
N THR A 390 20.96 -16.02 -5.29
CA THR A 390 19.72 -15.47 -4.71
C THR A 390 18.56 -15.64 -5.68
N ASN A 391 17.39 -16.06 -5.20
CA ASN A 391 16.17 -16.09 -6.00
C ASN A 391 15.74 -14.65 -6.37
N VAL A 392 15.45 -14.41 -7.65
CA VAL A 392 15.10 -13.06 -8.17
C VAL A 392 13.75 -13.02 -8.88
N ILE A 393 13.32 -14.12 -9.49
CA ILE A 393 11.98 -14.24 -10.10
C ILE A 393 11.59 -15.71 -10.21
N ASN A 394 10.29 -15.99 -10.16
CA ASN A 394 9.74 -17.32 -10.37
C ASN A 394 8.82 -17.29 -11.60
N TYR A 395 9.08 -18.17 -12.57
CA TYR A 395 8.28 -18.30 -13.79
C TYR A 395 7.34 -19.49 -13.69
N PHE A 396 6.12 -19.33 -14.17
CA PHE A 396 5.09 -20.37 -14.18
C PHE A 396 4.48 -20.49 -15.58
N LEU A 397 4.40 -21.74 -16.06
CA LEU A 397 3.71 -22.07 -17.29
C LEU A 397 2.23 -22.26 -16.98
N VAL A 398 1.35 -21.54 -17.69
CA VAL A 398 -0.11 -21.62 -17.53
C VAL A 398 -0.73 -22.04 -18.86
N LEU A 399 -1.43 -23.15 -18.90
CA LEU A 399 -1.99 -23.77 -20.11
C LEU A 399 -3.52 -23.88 -20.04
N LYS A 400 -4.17 -23.78 -21.20
CA LYS A 400 -5.59 -24.05 -21.37
C LYS A 400 -5.78 -25.45 -21.96
N GLY A 401 -6.50 -26.30 -21.24
CA GLY A 401 -6.81 -27.67 -21.67
C GLY A 401 -7.73 -27.69 -22.88
N ARG A 402 -7.40 -28.53 -23.86
CA ARG A 402 -8.25 -28.78 -25.03
C ARG A 402 -9.57 -29.42 -24.58
N ASN A 403 -10.64 -29.19 -25.33
CA ASN A 403 -11.93 -29.81 -25.06
C ASN A 403 -12.64 -30.29 -26.35
N PRO A 404 -12.82 -31.60 -26.57
CA PRO A 404 -12.26 -32.74 -25.83
C PRO A 404 -10.75 -32.93 -26.11
N PHE A 405 -10.07 -33.77 -25.34
CA PHE A 405 -8.72 -34.23 -25.69
C PHE A 405 -8.74 -35.06 -26.99
N TYR A 406 -7.65 -35.04 -27.74
CA TYR A 406 -7.48 -35.94 -28.90
C TYR A 406 -7.17 -37.37 -28.45
N SER A 407 -7.67 -38.37 -29.17
CA SER A 407 -7.60 -39.80 -28.81
C SER A 407 -6.19 -40.39 -28.67
N SER A 408 -5.15 -39.65 -29.04
CA SER A 408 -3.73 -39.98 -28.91
C SER A 408 -3.04 -39.30 -27.69
N PHE A 409 -3.80 -38.81 -26.71
CA PHE A 409 -3.22 -38.06 -25.59
C PHE A 409 -2.26 -38.92 -24.73
N PRO A 410 -1.11 -38.38 -24.28
CA PRO A 410 -0.17 -39.11 -23.46
C PRO A 410 -0.67 -39.26 -22.02
N SER A 411 -0.40 -40.41 -21.39
CA SER A 411 -0.80 -40.71 -20.00
C SER A 411 -0.06 -39.88 -18.95
N SER A 412 1.17 -39.46 -19.27
CA SER A 412 1.93 -38.46 -18.53
C SER A 412 2.70 -37.55 -19.49
N ILE A 413 2.93 -36.32 -19.05
CA ILE A 413 3.73 -35.32 -19.75
C ILE A 413 4.81 -34.84 -18.78
N SER A 414 6.03 -34.62 -19.26
CA SER A 414 7.12 -34.05 -18.45
C SER A 414 7.56 -32.74 -19.06
N TRP A 415 7.73 -31.72 -18.22
CA TRP A 415 8.17 -30.39 -18.62
C TRP A 415 9.59 -30.13 -18.12
N SER A 416 10.39 -29.43 -18.92
CA SER A 416 11.74 -29.00 -18.53
C SER A 416 12.14 -27.71 -19.24
N VAL A 417 12.95 -26.89 -18.56
CA VAL A 417 13.63 -25.72 -19.15
C VAL A 417 14.97 -26.17 -19.73
N SER A 418 15.31 -25.70 -20.94
CA SER A 418 16.47 -26.19 -21.68
C SER A 418 17.01 -25.15 -22.66
N SER A 419 18.30 -24.79 -22.56
CA SER A 419 19.00 -23.88 -23.47
C SER A 419 19.88 -24.62 -24.50
N THR A 420 19.53 -25.84 -24.87
CA THR A 420 20.28 -26.64 -25.85
C THR A 420 20.26 -26.00 -27.24
N ALA A 421 21.45 -25.82 -27.82
CA ALA A 421 21.88 -25.85 -29.24
C ALA A 421 20.96 -25.38 -30.40
N ASP A 422 19.64 -25.59 -30.39
CA ASP A 422 18.70 -25.27 -31.49
C ASP A 422 18.44 -23.75 -31.66
N ASP A 423 19.33 -22.91 -31.12
CA ASP A 423 19.31 -21.46 -31.33
C ASP A 423 19.98 -21.10 -32.66
N ASN A 424 19.26 -21.39 -33.76
CA ASN A 424 19.72 -21.09 -35.12
C ASN A 424 19.99 -19.59 -35.40
N TYR A 425 19.73 -18.71 -34.43
CA TYR A 425 20.21 -17.33 -34.43
C TYR A 425 21.73 -17.18 -34.16
N ALA A 426 22.44 -18.28 -33.89
CA ALA A 426 23.91 -18.31 -33.75
C ALA A 426 24.65 -17.71 -34.96
N GLN A 427 24.07 -17.74 -36.18
CA GLN A 427 24.72 -17.18 -37.38
C GLN A 427 24.91 -15.64 -37.39
N GLN A 428 24.43 -14.91 -36.38
CA GLN A 428 24.79 -13.47 -36.19
C GLN A 428 25.85 -13.20 -35.11
N TYR A 429 26.41 -14.24 -34.47
CA TYR A 429 27.51 -14.12 -33.52
C TYR A 429 28.75 -14.83 -34.07
N THR A 430 29.68 -14.06 -34.63
CA THR A 430 30.80 -14.56 -35.47
C THR A 430 31.93 -15.29 -34.75
N ASN A 431 31.80 -15.59 -33.45
CA ASN A 431 32.80 -16.31 -32.66
C ASN A 431 32.17 -17.49 -31.91
N SER A 432 32.81 -18.65 -32.00
CA SER A 432 32.30 -19.95 -31.51
C SER A 432 32.23 -20.06 -29.99
N VAL A 433 31.10 -19.67 -29.40
CA VAL A 433 30.78 -19.91 -27.98
C VAL A 433 29.67 -20.96 -27.89
N THR A 434 29.97 -22.11 -27.28
CA THR A 434 28.98 -23.14 -27.01
C THR A 434 28.08 -22.74 -25.83
N PRO A 435 26.74 -22.75 -25.98
CA PRO A 435 25.83 -22.57 -24.85
C PRO A 435 26.03 -23.69 -23.82
N ILE A 436 26.14 -23.33 -22.54
CA ILE A 436 26.23 -24.31 -21.45
C ILE A 436 24.84 -24.95 -21.27
N ASN A 437 24.78 -26.27 -21.41
CA ASN A 437 23.56 -27.05 -21.22
C ASN A 437 23.22 -27.12 -19.72
N PRO A 438 22.05 -26.63 -19.27
CA PRO A 438 21.55 -26.95 -17.94
C PRO A 438 21.28 -28.44 -17.83
N THR A 439 21.49 -28.99 -16.64
CA THR A 439 21.09 -30.36 -16.32
C THR A 439 19.58 -30.51 -16.51
N THR A 440 19.17 -31.54 -17.24
CA THR A 440 17.76 -31.80 -17.54
C THR A 440 17.03 -32.29 -16.29
N ALA A 441 16.60 -31.34 -15.45
CA ALA A 441 15.73 -31.59 -14.30
C ALA A 441 14.31 -31.94 -14.79
N GLY A 442 14.18 -33.12 -15.38
CA GLY A 442 12.93 -33.65 -15.91
C GLY A 442 11.99 -34.01 -14.77
N THR A 443 10.93 -33.22 -14.62
CA THR A 443 9.88 -33.49 -13.64
C THR A 443 8.73 -34.20 -14.32
N THR A 444 8.34 -35.38 -13.83
CA THR A 444 7.09 -36.04 -14.23
C THR A 444 5.93 -35.15 -13.80
N ALA A 445 5.30 -34.47 -14.75
CA ALA A 445 4.08 -33.72 -14.49
C ALA A 445 2.91 -34.71 -14.33
N PRO A 446 1.71 -34.25 -13.91
CA PRO A 446 0.69 -35.14 -13.38
C PRO A 446 0.16 -36.13 -14.40
N ALA A 447 -0.26 -37.30 -13.91
CA ALA A 447 -1.02 -38.25 -14.68
C ALA A 447 -2.34 -37.63 -15.17
N SER A 448 -2.76 -37.97 -16.38
CA SER A 448 -4.13 -37.70 -16.82
C SER A 448 -5.11 -38.46 -15.90
N PRO A 449 -6.13 -37.80 -15.32
CA PRO A 449 -7.13 -38.47 -14.50
C PRO A 449 -7.93 -39.46 -15.36
N SER A 450 -8.16 -40.66 -14.83
CA SER A 450 -8.78 -41.79 -15.54
C SER A 450 -10.32 -41.74 -15.58
N GLY A 451 -10.91 -40.55 -15.71
CA GLY A 451 -12.36 -40.36 -15.62
C GLY A 451 -12.86 -39.21 -16.47
N ASN A 452 -14.18 -39.20 -16.70
CA ASN A 452 -14.81 -38.27 -17.64
C ASN A 452 -15.24 -36.99 -16.91
N VAL A 453 -15.33 -35.90 -17.66
CA VAL A 453 -15.89 -34.65 -17.19
C VAL A 453 -17.37 -34.61 -17.56
N TYR A 454 -18.26 -34.33 -16.60
CA TYR A 454 -19.69 -34.19 -16.83
C TYR A 454 -20.17 -32.80 -16.42
N ASP A 455 -20.73 -32.06 -17.38
CA ASP A 455 -21.32 -30.74 -17.19
C ASP A 455 -22.85 -30.83 -17.11
N TRP A 456 -23.47 -30.30 -16.05
CA TRP A 456 -24.93 -30.29 -15.89
C TRP A 456 -25.60 -29.38 -16.93
N ILE A 457 -26.63 -29.88 -17.62
CA ILE A 457 -27.43 -29.11 -18.60
C ILE A 457 -28.95 -29.05 -18.31
N GLY A 458 -29.43 -29.70 -17.23
CA GLY A 458 -30.73 -29.37 -16.62
C GLY A 458 -32.01 -29.71 -17.42
N SER A 459 -31.98 -30.68 -18.33
CA SER A 459 -33.18 -31.14 -19.05
C SER A 459 -34.24 -31.82 -18.15
N ASP A 460 -33.80 -32.40 -17.03
CA ASP A 460 -34.56 -32.98 -15.92
C ASP A 460 -33.75 -32.69 -14.63
N ALA A 461 -34.36 -32.71 -13.45
CA ALA A 461 -33.67 -32.64 -12.16
C ALA A 461 -33.03 -33.98 -11.74
N SER A 462 -33.50 -35.12 -12.28
CA SER A 462 -32.97 -36.45 -11.98
C SER A 462 -31.53 -36.65 -12.48
N TRP A 463 -30.60 -36.97 -11.58
CA TRP A 463 -29.18 -37.26 -11.92
C TRP A 463 -28.99 -38.36 -12.97
N THR A 464 -29.93 -39.31 -13.04
CA THR A 464 -29.84 -40.51 -13.89
C THR A 464 -30.63 -40.42 -15.19
N THR A 465 -31.33 -39.32 -15.46
CA THR A 465 -32.06 -39.15 -16.73
C THR A 465 -31.08 -38.87 -17.87
N ALA A 466 -31.14 -39.66 -18.95
CA ALA A 466 -30.25 -39.53 -20.08
C ALA A 466 -30.35 -38.14 -20.74
N GLY A 467 -29.22 -37.54 -21.09
CA GLY A 467 -29.19 -36.19 -21.66
C GLY A 467 -29.36 -35.04 -20.66
N THR A 468 -29.25 -35.29 -19.34
CA THR A 468 -29.12 -34.24 -18.31
C THR A 468 -27.70 -33.71 -18.16
N TRP A 469 -26.71 -34.44 -18.69
CA TRP A 469 -25.28 -34.11 -18.64
C TRP A 469 -24.68 -34.02 -20.05
N LYS A 470 -23.64 -33.20 -20.21
CA LYS A 470 -22.70 -33.29 -21.33
C LYS A 470 -21.42 -34.00 -20.86
N LYS A 471 -21.05 -35.08 -21.55
CA LYS A 471 -19.84 -35.86 -21.27
C LYS A 471 -18.70 -35.33 -22.12
N ASN A 472 -17.67 -34.77 -21.49
CA ASN A 472 -16.53 -34.09 -22.14
C ASN A 472 -17.05 -33.06 -23.18
N LEU A 473 -17.97 -32.18 -22.74
CA LEU A 473 -18.80 -31.26 -23.55
C LEU A 473 -19.68 -31.84 -24.68
N ASN A 474 -19.58 -33.13 -25.00
CA ASN A 474 -20.41 -33.77 -26.01
C ASN A 474 -21.79 -34.17 -25.45
N THR A 475 -22.80 -34.15 -26.31
CA THR A 475 -24.14 -34.71 -25.99
C THR A 475 -24.00 -36.21 -25.78
N SER A 476 -24.48 -36.71 -24.64
CA SER A 476 -24.39 -38.12 -24.27
C SER A 476 -25.62 -38.58 -23.50
N THR A 477 -25.91 -39.87 -23.60
CA THR A 477 -26.87 -40.56 -22.72
C THR A 477 -26.27 -40.93 -21.37
N ASP A 478 -24.94 -40.89 -21.25
CA ASP A 478 -24.19 -41.30 -20.07
C ASP A 478 -24.33 -40.27 -18.93
N VAL A 479 -24.27 -40.77 -17.70
CA VAL A 479 -24.33 -39.95 -16.47
C VAL A 479 -23.12 -40.25 -15.58
N PRO A 480 -22.65 -39.28 -14.76
CA PRO A 480 -21.51 -39.49 -13.86
C PRO A 480 -21.81 -40.63 -12.87
N SER A 481 -20.92 -41.63 -12.89
CA SER A 481 -21.14 -42.92 -12.23
C SER A 481 -19.85 -43.62 -11.75
N SER A 482 -18.67 -43.20 -12.24
CA SER A 482 -17.37 -43.66 -11.76
C SER A 482 -16.84 -42.80 -10.60
N ASN A 483 -16.11 -43.40 -9.67
CA ASN A 483 -15.32 -42.66 -8.68
C ASN A 483 -14.16 -41.86 -9.30
N SER A 484 -13.82 -42.10 -10.58
CA SER A 484 -12.87 -41.29 -11.35
C SER A 484 -13.49 -40.07 -12.04
N ASP A 485 -14.82 -39.98 -12.14
CA ASP A 485 -15.51 -38.91 -12.88
C ASP A 485 -15.47 -37.55 -12.18
N ILE A 486 -15.35 -36.49 -12.98
CA ILE A 486 -15.35 -35.09 -12.57
C ILE A 486 -16.72 -34.48 -12.86
N VAL A 487 -17.39 -33.97 -11.83
CA VAL A 487 -18.73 -33.39 -11.92
C VAL A 487 -18.65 -31.87 -11.89
N ARG A 488 -19.34 -31.18 -12.81
CA ARG A 488 -19.36 -29.71 -12.90
C ARG A 488 -20.80 -29.20 -13.00
N ILE A 489 -21.17 -28.26 -12.13
CA ILE A 489 -22.53 -27.71 -12.04
C ILE A 489 -22.44 -26.17 -12.09
N GLY A 490 -23.18 -25.52 -12.98
CA GLY A 490 -23.10 -24.06 -13.19
C GLY A 490 -21.82 -23.58 -13.90
N VAL A 491 -20.96 -24.49 -14.37
CA VAL A 491 -19.79 -24.20 -15.23
C VAL A 491 -20.21 -23.99 -16.70
N VAL A 492 -21.38 -24.49 -17.08
CA VAL A 492 -22.11 -24.12 -18.30
C VAL A 492 -23.49 -23.60 -17.92
N ALA A 493 -24.06 -22.73 -18.75
CA ALA A 493 -25.42 -22.24 -18.56
C ALA A 493 -26.47 -23.32 -18.87
N TYR A 494 -27.46 -23.47 -17.99
CA TYR A 494 -28.63 -24.32 -18.20
C TYR A 494 -29.94 -23.56 -17.95
N THR A 495 -31.01 -23.98 -18.63
CA THR A 495 -32.31 -23.28 -18.67
C THR A 495 -33.34 -23.94 -17.74
N GLY A 496 -33.93 -23.16 -16.85
CA GLY A 496 -34.99 -23.62 -15.94
C GLY A 496 -34.51 -23.90 -14.51
N SER A 497 -35.42 -24.38 -13.66
CA SER A 497 -35.19 -24.65 -12.24
C SER A 497 -34.66 -26.05 -11.93
N ASN A 498 -34.33 -26.84 -12.96
CA ASN A 498 -33.88 -28.22 -12.83
C ASN A 498 -32.45 -28.30 -12.29
N GLN A 499 -32.35 -28.52 -10.98
CA GLN A 499 -31.10 -28.70 -10.24
C GLN A 499 -30.85 -30.19 -10.00
N PRO A 500 -29.60 -30.69 -10.06
CA PRO A 500 -29.30 -32.10 -9.95
C PRO A 500 -29.69 -32.69 -8.59
N ASN A 501 -30.60 -33.66 -8.60
CA ASN A 501 -30.96 -34.52 -7.47
C ASN A 501 -30.33 -35.90 -7.64
N THR A 502 -29.44 -36.30 -6.73
CA THR A 502 -28.66 -37.53 -6.83
C THR A 502 -29.49 -38.81 -6.76
N GLY A 503 -30.70 -38.76 -6.18
CA GLY A 503 -31.55 -39.94 -5.93
C GLY A 503 -30.97 -40.98 -4.95
N GLY A 504 -29.83 -40.69 -4.32
CA GLY A 504 -29.10 -41.64 -3.47
C GLY A 504 -27.64 -41.23 -3.23
N SER A 505 -26.86 -42.10 -2.59
CA SER A 505 -25.43 -41.86 -2.34
C SER A 505 -24.61 -41.82 -3.63
N ARG A 506 -23.59 -40.97 -3.69
CA ARG A 506 -22.70 -40.80 -4.86
C ARG A 506 -21.24 -40.65 -4.44
N THR A 507 -20.36 -41.31 -5.19
CA THR A 507 -18.90 -41.13 -5.08
C THR A 507 -18.38 -40.60 -6.42
N MET A 508 -17.51 -39.60 -6.38
CA MET A 508 -16.90 -38.97 -7.56
C MET A 508 -15.45 -38.56 -7.28
N ASN A 509 -14.73 -38.14 -8.32
CA ASN A 509 -13.36 -37.67 -8.21
C ASN A 509 -13.35 -36.24 -7.70
N LYS A 510 -13.84 -35.28 -8.50
CA LYS A 510 -13.88 -33.86 -8.14
C LYS A 510 -15.23 -33.24 -8.44
N LEU A 511 -15.65 -32.29 -7.61
CA LEU A 511 -16.90 -31.53 -7.76
C LEU A 511 -16.58 -30.04 -7.95
N PHE A 512 -17.03 -29.46 -9.06
CA PHE A 512 -16.86 -28.04 -9.39
C PHE A 512 -18.21 -27.31 -9.41
N PHE A 513 -18.22 -26.10 -8.87
CA PHE A 513 -19.32 -25.16 -8.95
C PHE A 513 -18.90 -23.87 -9.66
N GLY A 514 -19.55 -23.58 -10.78
CA GLY A 514 -19.36 -22.37 -11.58
C GLY A 514 -20.46 -21.33 -11.38
N SER A 515 -20.31 -20.16 -12.02
CA SER A 515 -21.10 -18.96 -11.79
C SER A 515 -22.12 -18.60 -12.90
N TYR A 516 -22.33 -19.46 -13.91
CA TYR A 516 -23.35 -19.22 -14.96
C TYR A 516 -24.80 -19.37 -14.46
N ASN A 517 -24.99 -20.08 -13.35
CA ASN A 517 -26.26 -20.26 -12.64
C ASN A 517 -25.99 -20.13 -11.12
N THR A 518 -27.02 -20.28 -10.28
CA THR A 518 -26.87 -20.58 -8.84
C THR A 518 -27.00 -22.09 -8.63
N PRO A 519 -25.90 -22.87 -8.66
CA PRO A 519 -25.98 -24.33 -8.68
C PRO A 519 -26.37 -24.91 -7.31
N VAL A 520 -27.31 -25.85 -7.33
CA VAL A 520 -27.77 -26.58 -6.15
C VAL A 520 -27.59 -28.07 -6.41
N LEU A 521 -26.90 -28.78 -5.52
CA LEU A 521 -26.83 -30.24 -5.52
C LEU A 521 -27.74 -30.79 -4.42
N THR A 522 -28.82 -31.45 -4.81
CA THR A 522 -29.75 -32.11 -3.88
C THR A 522 -29.35 -33.56 -3.69
N LEU A 523 -29.09 -33.94 -2.45
CA LEU A 523 -28.86 -35.31 -2.00
C LEU A 523 -30.17 -35.95 -1.55
N ALA A 524 -30.26 -37.28 -1.56
CA ALA A 524 -31.37 -37.98 -0.91
C ALA A 524 -31.19 -37.97 0.62
N ASN A 525 -32.30 -38.02 1.37
CA ASN A 525 -32.27 -38.15 2.84
C ASN A 525 -31.40 -39.36 3.25
N ASN A 526 -30.53 -39.17 4.25
CA ASN A 526 -29.63 -40.21 4.77
C ASN A 526 -28.66 -40.81 3.72
N SER A 527 -28.31 -40.05 2.68
CA SER A 527 -27.30 -40.46 1.70
C SER A 527 -25.90 -39.90 1.99
N ALA A 528 -24.89 -40.45 1.31
CA ALA A 528 -23.51 -39.99 1.40
C ALA A 528 -23.01 -39.42 0.06
N LEU A 529 -22.33 -38.28 0.11
CA LEU A 529 -21.59 -37.68 -1.01
C LEU A 529 -20.09 -37.77 -0.71
N THR A 530 -19.35 -38.55 -1.50
CA THR A 530 -17.90 -38.70 -1.35
C THR A 530 -17.16 -38.10 -2.54
N VAL A 531 -16.22 -37.18 -2.29
CA VAL A 531 -15.46 -36.47 -3.31
C VAL A 531 -13.95 -36.68 -3.09
N SER A 532 -13.32 -37.43 -3.99
CA SER A 532 -11.97 -37.99 -3.82
C SER A 532 -10.81 -37.01 -4.07
N ASN A 533 -11.10 -35.82 -4.60
CA ASN A 533 -10.11 -34.84 -5.07
C ASN A 533 -10.61 -33.38 -4.89
N GLY A 534 -11.33 -33.15 -3.80
CA GLY A 534 -11.77 -31.82 -3.36
C GLY A 534 -13.06 -31.28 -3.99
N ILE A 535 -13.61 -30.24 -3.36
CA ILE A 535 -14.70 -29.41 -3.90
C ILE A 535 -14.11 -28.05 -4.29
N GLU A 536 -14.42 -27.55 -5.49
CA GLU A 536 -13.96 -26.26 -5.98
C GLU A 536 -15.15 -25.35 -6.30
N VAL A 537 -15.20 -24.16 -5.68
CA VAL A 537 -16.24 -23.16 -5.91
C VAL A 537 -15.59 -21.90 -6.49
N GLN A 538 -15.93 -21.61 -7.75
CA GLN A 538 -15.28 -20.56 -8.55
C GLN A 538 -15.71 -19.15 -8.12
N THR A 539 -14.91 -18.15 -8.49
CA THR A 539 -15.16 -16.72 -8.21
C THR A 539 -16.59 -16.33 -8.61
N ASN A 540 -17.30 -15.66 -7.68
CA ASN A 540 -18.71 -15.25 -7.80
C ASN A 540 -19.74 -16.40 -7.93
N ALA A 541 -19.36 -17.67 -7.83
CA ALA A 541 -20.32 -18.77 -7.79
C ALA A 541 -21.02 -18.83 -6.42
N ASN A 542 -22.34 -19.06 -6.43
CA ASN A 542 -23.14 -19.24 -5.21
C ASN A 542 -23.72 -20.66 -5.20
N ALA A 543 -22.95 -21.57 -4.63
CA ALA A 543 -23.20 -23.01 -4.63
C ALA A 543 -23.95 -23.46 -3.37
N THR A 544 -24.88 -24.39 -3.53
CA THR A 544 -25.55 -25.07 -2.42
C THR A 544 -25.44 -26.58 -2.55
N ILE A 545 -25.16 -27.28 -1.44
CA ILE A 545 -25.41 -28.72 -1.30
C ILE A 545 -26.44 -28.86 -0.19
N THR A 546 -27.52 -29.59 -0.46
CA THR A 546 -28.66 -29.78 0.45
C THR A 546 -29.24 -31.17 0.28
N ASP A 547 -30.13 -31.62 1.16
CA ASP A 547 -31.00 -32.77 0.95
C ASP A 547 -32.50 -32.40 1.00
N GLY A 548 -32.78 -31.09 0.96
CA GLY A 548 -34.13 -30.53 1.04
C GLY A 548 -34.73 -30.46 2.45
N ASN A 549 -34.10 -31.08 3.47
CA ASN A 549 -34.66 -31.19 4.82
C ASN A 549 -33.77 -30.50 5.86
N ASN A 550 -34.25 -29.39 6.42
CA ASN A 550 -33.46 -28.49 7.26
C ASN A 550 -33.28 -28.97 8.72
N GLY A 551 -33.29 -30.28 8.98
CA GLY A 551 -33.12 -30.85 10.32
C GLY A 551 -33.05 -32.38 10.39
N ASN A 552 -32.18 -32.87 11.28
CA ASN A 552 -32.08 -34.26 11.79
C ASN A 552 -31.80 -35.40 10.80
N ASN A 553 -31.37 -35.13 9.57
CA ASN A 553 -30.89 -36.16 8.65
C ASN A 553 -29.45 -36.60 8.95
N ASN A 554 -29.12 -37.86 8.67
CA ASN A 554 -27.78 -38.43 8.79
C ASN A 554 -26.95 -38.26 7.49
N THR A 555 -27.27 -37.24 6.69
CA THR A 555 -26.63 -36.99 5.39
C THR A 555 -25.17 -36.58 5.58
N THR A 556 -24.26 -37.25 4.89
CA THR A 556 -22.81 -37.08 5.10
C THR A 556 -22.09 -36.62 3.83
N ILE A 557 -21.38 -35.50 3.88
CA ILE A 557 -20.52 -35.00 2.81
C ILE A 557 -19.06 -35.24 3.22
N THR A 558 -18.36 -36.10 2.50
CA THR A 558 -16.96 -36.48 2.76
C THR A 558 -16.05 -36.01 1.64
N ILE A 559 -15.00 -35.27 1.99
CA ILE A 559 -13.90 -34.96 1.08
C ILE A 559 -12.69 -35.81 1.46
N SER A 560 -12.20 -36.64 0.53
CA SER A 560 -11.22 -37.69 0.77
C SER A 560 -10.07 -37.66 -0.24
N GLY A 561 -9.32 -36.57 -0.25
CA GLY A 561 -8.16 -36.34 -1.13
C GLY A 561 -8.21 -34.99 -1.84
N GLY A 562 -7.16 -34.69 -2.61
CA GLY A 562 -7.01 -33.43 -3.35
C GLY A 562 -6.93 -32.17 -2.48
N THR A 563 -7.15 -31.02 -3.12
CA THR A 563 -7.30 -29.72 -2.47
C THR A 563 -8.66 -29.14 -2.84
N SER A 564 -9.42 -28.74 -1.83
CA SER A 564 -10.68 -28.00 -1.96
C SER A 564 -10.46 -26.51 -1.83
N SER A 565 -11.27 -25.71 -2.52
CA SER A 565 -11.21 -24.25 -2.45
C SER A 565 -12.57 -23.59 -2.62
N VAL A 566 -12.78 -22.49 -1.89
CA VAL A 566 -13.87 -21.53 -2.12
C VAL A 566 -13.25 -20.17 -2.43
N ALA A 567 -13.37 -19.73 -3.69
CA ALA A 567 -12.70 -18.52 -4.18
C ALA A 567 -13.25 -17.23 -3.55
N SER A 568 -12.51 -16.13 -3.69
CA SER A 568 -12.99 -14.81 -3.24
C SER A 568 -14.30 -14.43 -3.95
N GLY A 569 -15.21 -13.77 -3.24
CA GLY A 569 -16.57 -13.46 -3.72
C GLY A 569 -17.50 -14.67 -3.90
N ALA A 570 -17.01 -15.90 -3.80
CA ALA A 570 -17.82 -17.11 -3.91
C ALA A 570 -18.54 -17.46 -2.60
N THR A 571 -19.57 -18.30 -2.68
CA THR A 571 -20.28 -18.86 -1.52
C THR A 571 -20.51 -20.36 -1.69
N LEU A 572 -20.23 -21.12 -0.63
CA LEU A 572 -20.61 -22.53 -0.48
C LEU A 572 -21.60 -22.66 0.69
N THR A 573 -22.81 -23.13 0.42
CA THR A 573 -23.85 -23.36 1.43
C THR A 573 -24.09 -24.86 1.58
N LEU A 574 -23.99 -25.37 2.81
CA LEU A 574 -24.17 -26.78 3.15
C LEU A 574 -25.37 -26.92 4.10
N THR A 575 -26.52 -27.29 3.56
CA THR A 575 -27.82 -27.33 4.27
C THR A 575 -28.45 -28.71 4.21
N ASN A 576 -27.84 -29.66 4.92
CA ASN A 576 -28.31 -31.06 5.03
C ASN A 576 -28.59 -31.48 6.49
N GLY A 577 -28.23 -30.63 7.47
CA GLY A 577 -28.42 -30.93 8.89
C GLY A 577 -27.71 -32.18 9.43
N GLY A 578 -26.75 -32.75 8.69
CA GLY A 578 -25.93 -33.91 9.03
C GLY A 578 -24.46 -33.54 9.26
N THR A 579 -23.51 -34.22 8.60
CA THR A 579 -22.06 -34.01 8.83
C THR A 579 -21.29 -33.63 7.56
N PHE A 580 -20.44 -32.61 7.66
CA PHE A 580 -19.40 -32.28 6.68
C PHE A 580 -18.02 -32.72 7.20
N SER A 581 -17.42 -33.73 6.53
CA SER A 581 -16.16 -34.36 6.88
C SER A 581 -15.05 -33.99 5.89
N ASN A 582 -14.06 -33.23 6.35
CA ASN A 582 -12.87 -32.87 5.58
C ASN A 582 -11.68 -33.76 5.95
N SER A 583 -11.20 -34.58 5.01
CA SER A 583 -10.02 -35.43 5.18
C SER A 583 -8.83 -35.04 4.29
N SER A 584 -8.86 -33.85 3.67
CA SER A 584 -7.76 -33.33 2.85
C SER A 584 -7.54 -31.82 3.06
N ALA A 585 -6.82 -31.16 2.15
CA ALA A 585 -6.57 -29.73 2.23
C ALA A 585 -7.83 -28.94 1.80
N PHE A 586 -8.27 -27.99 2.63
CA PHE A 586 -9.37 -27.08 2.33
C PHE A 586 -8.94 -25.64 2.57
N THR A 587 -9.06 -24.79 1.55
CA THR A 587 -8.81 -23.33 1.66
C THR A 587 -10.07 -22.51 1.37
N SER A 588 -10.23 -21.37 2.02
CA SER A 588 -11.37 -20.46 1.74
C SER A 588 -10.93 -19.00 1.70
N GLN A 589 -11.33 -18.32 0.62
CA GLN A 589 -11.35 -16.86 0.52
C GLN A 589 -12.79 -16.33 0.47
N GLY A 590 -13.76 -17.17 0.08
CA GLY A 590 -15.18 -16.85 0.05
C GLY A 590 -15.94 -17.22 1.32
N THR A 591 -17.26 -17.23 1.22
CA THR A 591 -18.17 -17.53 2.34
C THR A 591 -18.53 -19.02 2.38
N ILE A 592 -18.55 -19.61 3.58
CA ILE A 592 -19.05 -20.96 3.82
C ILE A 592 -20.18 -20.89 4.84
N ASN A 593 -21.39 -21.27 4.46
CA ASN A 593 -22.53 -21.39 5.37
C ASN A 593 -22.79 -22.88 5.65
N THR A 594 -22.99 -23.28 6.91
CA THR A 594 -23.30 -24.67 7.24
C THR A 594 -24.28 -24.84 8.39
N THR A 595 -25.34 -25.62 8.14
CA THR A 595 -26.22 -26.19 9.19
C THR A 595 -25.80 -27.60 9.60
N ASN A 596 -24.82 -28.20 8.91
CA ASN A 596 -24.19 -29.46 9.27
C ASN A 596 -23.21 -29.28 10.45
N ASP A 597 -22.96 -30.36 11.18
CA ASP A 597 -21.78 -30.52 12.02
C ASP A 597 -20.51 -30.61 11.15
N PHE A 598 -19.36 -30.19 11.68
CA PHE A 598 -18.09 -30.20 10.94
C PHE A 598 -17.06 -31.11 11.61
N THR A 599 -16.34 -31.88 10.79
CA THR A 599 -15.22 -32.69 11.24
C THR A 599 -14.04 -32.54 10.28
N ASN A 600 -12.98 -31.87 10.72
CA ASN A 600 -11.66 -31.98 10.10
C ASN A 600 -10.98 -33.24 10.67
N THR A 601 -10.74 -34.26 9.85
CA THR A 601 -10.17 -35.55 10.31
C THR A 601 -8.66 -35.44 10.54
N SER A 602 -8.01 -36.51 10.99
CA SER A 602 -6.57 -36.53 11.28
C SER A 602 -5.68 -36.24 10.08
N THR A 603 -6.14 -36.49 8.85
CA THR A 603 -5.43 -36.14 7.60
C THR A 603 -5.87 -34.79 7.03
N GLY A 604 -7.01 -34.25 7.46
CA GLY A 604 -7.56 -32.99 6.97
C GLY A 604 -6.82 -31.76 7.49
N SER A 605 -6.84 -30.68 6.72
CA SER A 605 -6.47 -29.34 7.21
C SER A 605 -7.33 -28.27 6.56
N PHE A 606 -7.92 -27.40 7.38
CA PHE A 606 -8.83 -26.34 6.96
C PHE A 606 -8.26 -24.96 7.32
N THR A 607 -8.13 -24.08 6.32
CA THR A 607 -7.66 -22.70 6.49
C THR A 607 -8.48 -21.71 5.65
N ALA A 608 -9.33 -20.93 6.29
CA ALA A 608 -9.88 -19.73 5.68
C ALA A 608 -8.86 -18.58 5.79
N THR A 609 -8.43 -18.02 4.66
CA THR A 609 -7.52 -16.86 4.58
C THR A 609 -8.27 -15.55 4.37
N ALA A 610 -9.52 -15.60 3.90
CA ALA A 610 -10.45 -14.48 3.83
C ALA A 610 -11.89 -14.99 3.96
N GLY A 611 -12.87 -14.11 3.80
CA GLY A 611 -14.30 -14.46 3.81
C GLY A 611 -14.84 -14.77 5.21
N THR A 612 -15.92 -15.55 5.29
CA THR A 612 -16.62 -15.90 6.53
C THR A 612 -17.04 -17.36 6.55
N VAL A 613 -16.75 -18.07 7.63
CA VAL A 613 -17.31 -19.41 7.91
C VAL A 613 -18.43 -19.25 8.93
N ARG A 614 -19.63 -19.73 8.61
CA ARG A 614 -20.86 -19.49 9.37
C ARG A 614 -21.54 -20.79 9.80
N PHE A 615 -21.66 -21.00 11.11
CA PHE A 615 -22.38 -22.13 11.71
C PHE A 615 -23.75 -21.64 12.23
N ASN A 616 -24.81 -21.95 11.48
CA ASN A 616 -26.14 -21.34 11.62
C ASN A 616 -27.31 -22.33 11.70
N ARG A 617 -27.09 -23.58 12.13
CA ARG A 617 -28.17 -24.53 12.45
C ARG A 617 -29.05 -23.95 13.56
N ASN A 618 -30.37 -24.09 13.47
CA ASN A 618 -31.32 -23.74 14.54
C ASN A 618 -31.39 -24.82 15.65
N GLY A 619 -30.22 -25.35 15.96
CA GLY A 619 -29.93 -26.47 16.85
C GLY A 619 -28.46 -26.40 17.24
N ASP A 620 -28.04 -27.33 18.11
CA ASP A 620 -26.64 -27.39 18.54
C ASP A 620 -25.75 -27.89 17.38
N GLN A 621 -24.49 -27.46 17.35
CA GLN A 621 -23.50 -27.92 16.35
C GLN A 621 -22.17 -28.28 17.01
N THR A 622 -21.58 -29.38 16.54
CA THR A 622 -20.23 -29.81 16.88
C THR A 622 -19.26 -29.45 15.75
N ILE A 623 -18.10 -28.92 16.13
CA ILE A 623 -17.03 -28.47 15.25
C ILE A 623 -15.77 -29.19 15.71
N THR A 624 -15.44 -30.31 15.05
CA THR A 624 -14.40 -31.26 15.46
C THR A 624 -13.11 -31.04 14.66
N ASN A 625 -11.96 -31.02 15.35
CA ASN A 625 -10.65 -31.15 14.71
C ASN A 625 -9.92 -32.38 15.26
N SER A 626 -9.80 -33.45 14.48
CA SER A 626 -9.05 -34.66 14.83
C SER A 626 -7.56 -34.60 14.41
N ASN A 627 -7.11 -33.50 13.78
CA ASN A 627 -5.70 -33.30 13.44
C ASN A 627 -4.93 -32.73 14.64
N THR A 628 -3.93 -33.46 15.12
CA THR A 628 -3.07 -33.09 16.25
C THR A 628 -1.94 -32.13 15.87
N THR A 629 -1.66 -31.96 14.57
CA THR A 629 -0.50 -31.20 14.04
C THR A 629 -0.87 -29.88 13.38
N LYS A 630 -2.12 -29.73 12.95
CA LYS A 630 -2.62 -28.54 12.25
C LYS A 630 -3.91 -28.03 12.91
N PRO A 631 -3.97 -26.76 13.35
CA PRO A 631 -5.22 -26.17 13.79
C PRO A 631 -6.19 -26.00 12.62
N VAL A 632 -7.49 -26.02 12.89
CA VAL A 632 -8.50 -25.49 11.98
C VAL A 632 -8.50 -23.96 12.12
N VAL A 633 -8.23 -23.25 11.03
CA VAL A 633 -8.08 -21.78 11.03
C VAL A 633 -9.24 -21.12 10.30
N PHE A 634 -9.92 -20.20 10.99
CA PHE A 634 -10.96 -19.34 10.42
C PHE A 634 -10.40 -17.93 10.17
N TYR A 635 -10.93 -17.22 9.17
CA TYR A 635 -10.73 -15.77 9.04
C TYR A 635 -11.83 -15.05 9.83
N ASN A 636 -13.01 -14.81 9.25
CA ASN A 636 -14.19 -14.47 10.05
C ASN A 636 -14.98 -15.73 10.42
N LEU A 637 -15.44 -15.80 11.67
CA LEU A 637 -16.24 -16.90 12.21
C LEU A 637 -17.58 -16.36 12.69
N SER A 638 -18.68 -16.80 12.08
CA SER A 638 -20.03 -16.38 12.47
C SER A 638 -20.82 -17.53 13.09
N LEU A 639 -21.42 -17.27 14.25
CA LEU A 639 -22.07 -18.26 15.10
C LEU A 639 -23.49 -17.79 15.42
N GLY A 640 -24.49 -18.65 15.21
CA GLY A 640 -25.88 -18.24 15.38
C GLY A 640 -26.93 -19.34 15.45
N SER A 641 -28.09 -18.93 15.94
CA SER A 641 -29.40 -19.60 15.85
C SER A 641 -30.46 -18.52 15.72
N THR A 642 -31.52 -18.76 14.93
CA THR A 642 -32.69 -17.87 14.88
C THR A 642 -33.78 -18.27 15.88
N SER A 643 -33.56 -19.32 16.68
CA SER A 643 -34.55 -19.79 17.68
C SER A 643 -33.90 -20.53 18.87
N GLY A 644 -34.16 -20.03 20.07
CA GLY A 644 -33.75 -20.63 21.35
C GLY A 644 -32.25 -20.56 21.63
N ASN A 645 -31.89 -20.82 22.90
CA ASN A 645 -30.50 -20.91 23.32
C ASN A 645 -29.90 -22.19 22.74
N ARG A 646 -28.87 -22.05 21.88
CA ARG A 646 -28.19 -23.16 21.20
C ARG A 646 -26.68 -23.07 21.39
N THR A 647 -26.03 -24.22 21.46
CA THR A 647 -24.59 -24.34 21.69
C THR A 647 -23.85 -24.71 20.41
N LYS A 648 -22.77 -23.98 20.12
CA LYS A 648 -21.80 -24.33 19.09
C LYS A 648 -20.52 -24.76 19.81
N THR A 649 -20.07 -26.00 19.62
CA THR A 649 -19.07 -26.64 20.47
C THR A 649 -17.84 -27.03 19.66
N LEU A 650 -16.67 -26.52 20.05
CA LEU A 650 -15.38 -27.00 19.53
C LEU A 650 -15.02 -28.35 20.19
N SER A 651 -14.41 -29.28 19.44
CA SER A 651 -13.99 -30.57 19.99
C SER A 651 -12.71 -31.11 19.33
N GLY A 652 -12.01 -32.00 20.05
CA GLY A 652 -10.74 -32.58 19.60
C GLY A 652 -9.54 -31.68 19.89
N ASN A 653 -8.93 -31.14 18.85
CA ASN A 653 -7.64 -30.44 18.86
C ASN A 653 -7.79 -28.93 18.59
N GLN A 654 -6.68 -28.27 18.29
CA GLN A 654 -6.56 -26.81 18.22
C GLN A 654 -7.46 -26.16 17.15
N PHE A 655 -7.98 -24.97 17.48
CA PHE A 655 -8.67 -24.05 16.58
C PHE A 655 -8.06 -22.65 16.69
N ALA A 656 -8.05 -21.90 15.59
CA ALA A 656 -7.59 -20.52 15.58
C ALA A 656 -8.49 -19.60 14.75
N VAL A 657 -8.53 -18.33 15.15
CA VAL A 657 -8.94 -17.22 14.29
C VAL A 657 -7.69 -16.47 13.84
N ALA A 658 -7.53 -16.28 12.53
CA ALA A 658 -6.38 -15.61 11.93
C ALA A 658 -6.30 -14.12 12.31
N ALA A 659 -5.11 -13.53 12.20
CA ALA A 659 -4.90 -12.11 12.50
C ALA A 659 -5.86 -11.21 11.67
N GLY A 660 -6.48 -10.23 12.33
CA GLY A 660 -7.50 -9.37 11.75
C GLY A 660 -8.89 -10.01 11.57
N GLY A 661 -9.01 -11.34 11.74
CA GLY A 661 -10.28 -12.06 11.68
C GLY A 661 -11.18 -11.81 12.89
N ILE A 662 -12.50 -11.78 12.66
CA ILE A 662 -13.51 -11.44 13.68
C ILE A 662 -14.47 -12.61 13.96
N ILE A 663 -14.72 -12.88 15.24
CA ILE A 663 -15.84 -13.72 15.70
C ILE A 663 -17.10 -12.87 15.87
N THR A 664 -18.19 -13.27 15.24
CA THR A 664 -19.50 -12.59 15.29
C THR A 664 -20.60 -13.53 15.80
N MET A 665 -21.16 -13.18 16.97
CA MET A 665 -22.25 -13.92 17.63
C MET A 665 -23.62 -13.37 17.23
N SER A 666 -24.67 -14.21 17.26
CA SER A 666 -26.05 -13.80 16.96
C SER A 666 -27.09 -14.65 17.71
N GLY A 667 -28.27 -14.08 17.96
CA GLY A 667 -29.29 -14.69 18.83
C GLY A 667 -28.80 -14.89 20.26
N THR A 668 -29.34 -15.87 20.99
CA THR A 668 -28.87 -16.30 22.32
C THR A 668 -27.93 -17.50 22.25
N THR A 669 -26.96 -17.44 21.31
CA THR A 669 -26.04 -18.55 21.03
C THR A 669 -24.92 -18.62 22.09
N THR A 670 -24.64 -19.82 22.58
CA THR A 670 -23.44 -20.12 23.37
C THR A 670 -22.37 -20.71 22.48
N PHE A 671 -21.14 -20.18 22.53
CA PHE A 671 -19.98 -20.74 21.84
C PHE A 671 -19.06 -21.39 22.88
N ALA A 672 -19.13 -22.71 22.97
CA ALA A 672 -18.28 -23.51 23.85
C ALA A 672 -16.93 -23.79 23.14
N THR A 673 -15.88 -23.13 23.60
CA THR A 673 -14.54 -23.24 23.00
C THR A 673 -13.79 -24.50 23.41
N SER A 674 -14.28 -25.20 24.44
CA SER A 674 -13.67 -26.40 25.02
C SER A 674 -12.18 -26.25 25.39
N ASN A 675 -11.73 -25.01 25.63
CA ASN A 675 -10.32 -24.62 25.85
C ASN A 675 -9.39 -24.77 24.62
N LEU A 676 -9.95 -24.96 23.41
CA LEU A 676 -9.21 -25.26 22.18
C LEU A 676 -8.95 -24.04 21.28
N LEU A 677 -9.52 -22.87 21.60
CA LEU A 677 -9.52 -21.69 20.73
C LEU A 677 -8.35 -20.73 20.99
N THR A 678 -7.69 -20.31 19.92
CA THR A 678 -6.72 -19.20 19.90
C THR A 678 -7.21 -18.04 19.03
N LEU A 679 -7.07 -16.80 19.52
CA LEU A 679 -7.23 -15.58 18.72
C LEU A 679 -5.83 -15.10 18.33
N ASN A 680 -5.43 -15.22 17.07
CA ASN A 680 -4.06 -14.96 16.62
C ASN A 680 -3.74 -13.46 16.49
N SER A 681 -2.45 -13.11 16.53
CA SER A 681 -1.98 -11.73 16.30
C SER A 681 -0.59 -11.73 15.68
N ASP A 682 -0.40 -10.87 14.68
CA ASP A 682 0.86 -10.65 13.96
C ASP A 682 1.02 -9.16 13.63
N VAL A 683 1.99 -8.81 12.79
CA VAL A 683 2.27 -7.42 12.37
C VAL A 683 1.13 -6.77 11.59
N THR A 684 0.24 -7.56 10.97
CA THR A 684 -0.87 -7.09 10.12
C THR A 684 -2.17 -6.89 10.89
N GLY A 685 -2.40 -7.67 11.95
CA GLY A 685 -3.67 -7.65 12.65
C GLY A 685 -3.69 -8.35 14.01
N THR A 686 -4.81 -8.18 14.70
CA THR A 686 -5.16 -8.92 15.92
C THR A 686 -6.56 -9.48 15.73
N ALA A 687 -6.73 -10.78 15.93
CA ALA A 687 -8.03 -11.43 15.88
C ALA A 687 -8.92 -10.94 17.04
N GLY A 688 -10.20 -10.74 16.76
CA GLY A 688 -11.13 -10.11 17.69
C GLY A 688 -12.48 -10.81 17.83
N VAL A 689 -13.25 -10.39 18.81
CA VAL A 689 -14.65 -10.79 19.02
C VAL A 689 -15.52 -9.54 19.02
N ALA A 690 -16.48 -9.47 18.11
CA ALA A 690 -17.40 -8.35 17.96
C ALA A 690 -18.29 -8.14 19.21
N ALA A 691 -19.19 -7.16 19.13
CA ALA A 691 -20.25 -6.99 20.13
C ALA A 691 -21.05 -8.29 20.29
N ILE A 692 -21.07 -8.85 21.50
CA ILE A 692 -21.79 -10.07 21.86
C ILE A 692 -23.21 -9.67 22.30
N PRO A 693 -24.28 -10.16 21.66
CA PRO A 693 -25.65 -9.85 22.05
C PRO A 693 -25.97 -10.25 23.49
N SER A 694 -26.94 -9.57 24.10
CA SER A 694 -27.51 -10.00 25.38
C SER A 694 -28.06 -11.42 25.27
N GLY A 695 -27.67 -12.29 26.21
CA GLY A 695 -28.03 -13.72 26.20
C GLY A 695 -27.17 -14.60 25.28
N ALA A 696 -26.21 -14.05 24.53
CA ALA A 696 -25.14 -14.83 23.91
C ALA A 696 -23.89 -14.85 24.81
N SER A 697 -23.05 -15.89 24.66
CA SER A 697 -21.81 -16.00 25.42
C SER A 697 -20.74 -16.84 24.72
N VAL A 698 -19.47 -16.62 25.08
CA VAL A 698 -18.34 -17.51 24.74
C VAL A 698 -17.85 -18.15 26.04
N THR A 699 -17.89 -19.49 26.11
CA THR A 699 -17.61 -20.26 27.33
C THR A 699 -16.39 -21.17 27.14
N GLY A 700 -15.67 -21.42 28.24
CA GLY A 700 -14.35 -22.06 28.22
C GLY A 700 -13.19 -21.07 28.20
N ILE A 701 -11.97 -21.61 28.12
CA ILE A 701 -10.74 -20.83 28.01
C ILE A 701 -10.50 -20.45 26.54
N VAL A 702 -9.96 -19.26 26.33
CA VAL A 702 -9.44 -18.79 25.03
C VAL A 702 -8.03 -18.27 25.25
N THR A 703 -7.11 -18.64 24.35
CA THR A 703 -5.76 -18.06 24.30
C THR A 703 -5.78 -16.85 23.38
N VAL A 704 -5.47 -15.69 23.91
CA VAL A 704 -5.56 -14.41 23.21
C VAL A 704 -4.16 -13.88 22.95
N GLN A 705 -3.75 -13.86 21.68
CA GLN A 705 -2.40 -13.46 21.26
C GLN A 705 -2.27 -11.94 21.09
N ARG A 706 -1.16 -11.35 21.55
CA ARG A 706 -0.80 -9.94 21.39
C ARG A 706 0.54 -9.81 20.67
N TYR A 707 0.59 -9.15 19.51
CA TYR A 707 1.85 -8.86 18.81
C TYR A 707 2.66 -7.73 19.48
N PHE A 708 3.98 -7.87 19.47
CA PHE A 708 4.98 -6.92 19.92
C PHE A 708 6.11 -6.85 18.89
N SER A 709 6.44 -5.65 18.41
CA SER A 709 7.57 -5.44 17.49
C SER A 709 8.88 -5.18 18.25
N GLY A 710 9.94 -5.87 17.82
CA GLY A 710 11.30 -5.73 18.36
C GLY A 710 12.36 -5.50 17.28
N GLY A 711 13.30 -6.43 17.12
CA GLY A 711 14.36 -6.40 16.10
C GLY A 711 15.53 -5.46 16.37
N ASN A 712 15.40 -4.51 17.31
CA ASN A 712 16.48 -3.59 17.71
C ASN A 712 16.51 -3.41 19.23
N ILE A 713 17.71 -3.19 19.79
CA ILE A 713 17.92 -2.95 21.23
C ILE A 713 17.04 -1.82 21.79
N SER A 714 16.79 -0.78 20.99
CA SER A 714 15.94 0.38 21.33
C SER A 714 14.46 0.04 21.53
N LYS A 715 13.98 -1.12 21.06
CA LYS A 715 12.59 -1.56 21.25
C LYS A 715 12.35 -2.23 22.60
N ARG A 716 13.40 -2.52 23.39
CA ARG A 716 13.28 -2.93 24.80
C ARG A 716 12.74 -1.76 25.63
N GLY A 717 11.75 -2.00 26.48
CA GLY A 717 11.17 -0.94 27.30
C GLY A 717 9.79 -1.29 27.83
N TRP A 718 9.19 -0.35 28.55
CA TRP A 718 7.85 -0.50 29.11
C TRP A 718 6.77 -0.43 28.01
N ARG A 719 5.62 -1.04 28.30
CA ARG A 719 4.38 -1.01 27.53
C ARG A 719 3.20 -0.94 28.51
N LEU A 720 2.19 -0.13 28.22
CA LEU A 720 0.92 -0.19 28.95
C LEU A 720 0.06 -1.32 28.36
N LEU A 721 -0.20 -2.35 29.16
CA LEU A 721 -1.01 -3.50 28.78
C LEU A 721 -2.25 -3.64 29.66
N SER A 722 -3.18 -4.46 29.20
CA SER A 722 -4.37 -4.91 29.92
C SER A 722 -4.63 -6.39 29.64
N THR A 723 -5.67 -6.96 30.25
CA THR A 723 -6.04 -8.37 30.08
C THR A 723 -7.39 -8.49 29.36
N PRO A 724 -7.46 -9.13 28.17
CA PRO A 724 -8.71 -9.41 27.45
C PRO A 724 -9.48 -10.63 28.00
N VAL A 725 -8.91 -11.28 29.03
CA VAL A 725 -9.38 -12.48 29.70
C VAL A 725 -9.37 -12.27 31.21
N ASN A 726 -10.05 -13.14 31.95
CA ASN A 726 -9.95 -13.27 33.40
C ASN A 726 -9.81 -14.74 33.83
N ASN A 727 -9.48 -14.96 35.10
CA ASN A 727 -9.33 -16.29 35.70
C ASN A 727 -10.40 -16.59 36.77
N SER A 728 -11.47 -15.79 36.82
CA SER A 728 -12.59 -15.93 37.77
C SER A 728 -13.78 -16.74 37.24
N SER A 729 -13.75 -17.11 35.95
CA SER A 729 -14.84 -17.81 35.23
C SER A 729 -16.19 -17.08 35.18
N SER A 730 -16.25 -15.80 35.59
CA SER A 730 -17.50 -15.02 35.63
C SER A 730 -17.93 -14.54 34.24
N ILE A 731 -19.20 -14.79 33.91
CA ILE A 731 -19.90 -14.29 32.70
C ILE A 731 -21.33 -13.90 33.12
N PRO A 732 -21.76 -12.62 33.02
CA PRO A 732 -20.96 -11.42 32.73
C PRO A 732 -19.75 -11.25 33.64
N VAL A 733 -18.74 -10.51 33.16
CA VAL A 733 -17.54 -10.25 33.96
C VAL A 733 -17.83 -9.25 35.10
N THR A 734 -17.37 -9.55 36.31
CA THR A 734 -17.67 -8.75 37.51
C THR A 734 -16.57 -7.73 37.85
N SER A 735 -16.89 -6.71 38.65
CA SER A 735 -15.90 -5.76 39.19
C SER A 735 -14.92 -6.38 40.22
N SER A 736 -15.20 -7.62 40.64
CA SER A 736 -14.30 -8.47 41.44
C SER A 736 -13.48 -9.45 40.61
N ALA A 737 -13.74 -9.58 39.30
CA ALA A 737 -12.99 -10.46 38.42
C ALA A 737 -11.53 -10.00 38.29
N THR A 738 -10.61 -10.97 38.30
CA THR A 738 -9.17 -10.71 38.18
C THR A 738 -8.53 -11.59 37.12
N ALA A 739 -7.41 -11.13 36.60
CA ALA A 739 -6.53 -11.87 35.72
C ALA A 739 -5.13 -11.98 36.36
N ASN A 740 -4.51 -13.16 36.24
CA ASN A 740 -3.14 -13.41 36.64
C ASN A 740 -2.19 -13.36 35.43
N PHE A 741 -0.89 -13.33 35.70
CA PHE A 741 0.14 -13.14 34.67
C PHE A 741 0.77 -14.45 34.16
N ASN A 742 0.32 -15.63 34.62
CA ASN A 742 1.01 -16.90 34.36
C ASN A 742 1.11 -17.26 32.87
N SER A 743 0.08 -16.96 32.07
CA SER A 743 0.07 -17.27 30.63
C SER A 743 1.05 -16.45 29.80
N LEU A 744 1.45 -15.25 30.27
CA LEU A 744 2.50 -14.46 29.61
C LEU A 744 3.86 -15.18 29.67
N LYS A 745 4.11 -15.96 30.73
CA LYS A 745 5.36 -16.71 30.94
C LYS A 745 5.59 -17.82 29.90
N THR A 746 4.53 -18.30 29.25
CA THR A 746 4.61 -19.38 28.26
C THR A 746 5.58 -19.07 27.12
N ASN A 747 5.73 -17.80 26.72
CA ASN A 747 6.68 -17.41 25.68
C ASN A 747 7.37 -16.03 25.87
N LEU A 748 7.06 -15.28 26.93
CA LEU A 748 7.76 -14.04 27.32
C LEU A 748 8.48 -14.21 28.69
N PRO A 749 9.65 -13.59 28.90
CA PRO A 749 10.43 -13.77 30.14
C PRO A 749 9.93 -12.85 31.26
N ILE A 750 9.32 -13.43 32.30
CA ILE A 750 8.67 -12.71 33.40
C ILE A 750 9.50 -12.81 34.70
N THR A 751 10.40 -11.85 34.92
CA THR A 751 11.27 -11.79 36.10
C THR A 751 10.64 -10.96 37.24
N GLY A 752 10.99 -11.26 38.49
CA GLY A 752 10.51 -10.53 39.66
C GLY A 752 11.18 -10.94 40.98
N THR A 753 10.92 -10.18 42.03
CA THR A 753 11.56 -10.35 43.35
C THR A 753 11.27 -11.73 43.96
N GLY A 754 12.31 -12.37 44.51
CA GLY A 754 12.25 -13.75 45.01
C GLY A 754 12.38 -14.83 43.94
N GLY A 755 12.41 -14.47 42.65
CA GLY A 755 12.79 -15.37 41.56
C GLY A 755 11.93 -16.63 41.44
N SER A 756 12.57 -17.77 41.20
CA SER A 756 11.87 -19.05 40.94
C SER A 756 10.97 -19.49 42.10
N ALA A 757 11.35 -19.23 43.35
CA ALA A 757 10.55 -19.53 44.54
C ALA A 757 9.20 -18.77 44.55
N ASN A 758 9.16 -17.58 43.96
CA ASN A 758 7.95 -16.76 43.79
C ASN A 758 7.29 -16.96 42.39
N GLY A 759 7.67 -18.01 41.67
CA GLY A 759 7.11 -18.37 40.36
C GLY A 759 7.67 -17.62 39.16
N TRP A 760 8.60 -16.67 39.35
CA TRP A 760 9.19 -15.88 38.27
C TRP A 760 10.18 -16.69 37.40
N ASP A 761 10.63 -16.11 36.29
CA ASP A 761 11.80 -16.62 35.56
C ASP A 761 13.09 -16.28 36.30
N GLN A 762 14.00 -17.25 36.38
CA GLN A 762 15.34 -17.09 36.92
C GLN A 762 16.29 -18.14 36.33
N PRO A 763 17.00 -17.84 35.23
CA PRO A 763 18.01 -18.73 34.67
C PRO A 763 19.20 -18.94 35.61
N THR A 764 19.87 -20.09 35.47
CA THR A 764 21.11 -20.42 36.20
C THR A 764 22.15 -19.31 36.01
N GLY A 765 22.72 -18.82 37.11
CA GLY A 765 23.68 -17.71 37.12
C GLY A 765 23.06 -16.31 37.22
N TYR A 766 21.73 -16.17 37.24
CA TYR A 766 21.05 -14.87 37.42
C TYR A 766 20.43 -14.73 38.82
N THR A 767 20.81 -13.68 39.55
CA THR A 767 20.34 -13.39 40.91
C THR A 767 19.61 -12.04 41.04
N ALA A 768 19.82 -11.11 40.10
CA ALA A 768 19.34 -9.73 40.17
C ALA A 768 18.02 -9.52 39.40
N ASN A 769 16.93 -10.13 39.87
CA ASN A 769 15.63 -10.09 39.19
C ASN A 769 14.91 -8.74 39.32
N GLY A 770 15.18 -7.81 38.39
CA GLY A 770 14.32 -6.65 38.16
C GLY A 770 12.92 -7.06 37.68
N ALA A 771 11.88 -6.37 38.13
CA ALA A 771 10.49 -6.72 37.79
C ALA A 771 10.20 -6.54 36.30
N THR A 772 9.59 -7.55 35.66
CA THR A 772 9.00 -7.43 34.31
C THR A 772 7.61 -6.78 34.35
N ILE A 773 6.89 -6.86 35.48
CA ILE A 773 5.50 -6.40 35.62
C ILE A 773 5.40 -5.43 36.79
N LEU A 774 4.74 -4.29 36.57
CA LEU A 774 4.43 -3.30 37.61
C LEU A 774 2.94 -2.93 37.54
N VAL A 775 2.28 -2.87 38.69
CA VAL A 775 0.90 -2.41 38.84
C VAL A 775 0.90 -0.98 39.38
N TYR A 776 0.03 -0.13 38.85
CA TYR A 776 -0.12 1.24 39.33
C TYR A 776 -1.03 1.29 40.58
N ASN A 777 -0.54 1.92 41.63
CA ASN A 777 -1.26 2.21 42.87
C ASN A 777 -1.52 3.72 42.96
N ASN A 778 -2.78 4.11 43.12
CA ASN A 778 -3.21 5.51 43.13
C ASN A 778 -3.10 6.19 44.53
N ALA A 779 -2.38 5.56 45.47
CA ALA A 779 -2.06 6.16 46.75
C ALA A 779 -0.88 7.16 46.64
N GLY A 780 -0.91 8.24 47.42
CA GLY A 780 0.19 9.20 47.53
C GLY A 780 0.38 10.05 46.27
N ARG A 781 1.52 9.91 45.57
CA ARG A 781 1.77 10.59 44.28
C ARG A 781 1.44 9.74 43.05
N GLY A 782 0.85 8.56 43.25
CA GLY A 782 0.74 7.52 42.22
C GLY A 782 2.07 6.77 42.08
N THR A 783 2.11 5.49 42.44
CA THR A 783 3.35 4.70 42.46
C THR A 783 3.19 3.37 41.73
N PHE A 784 4.26 2.95 41.05
CA PHE A 784 4.32 1.63 40.41
C PHE A 784 4.96 0.61 41.34
N THR A 785 4.25 -0.49 41.61
CA THR A 785 4.70 -1.55 42.52
C THR A 785 4.75 -2.90 41.81
N SER A 786 5.82 -3.68 42.03
CA SER A 786 5.89 -5.07 41.57
C SER A 786 4.92 -5.95 42.37
N PRO A 787 4.23 -6.90 41.73
CA PRO A 787 3.65 -8.03 42.46
C PRO A 787 4.75 -8.81 43.22
N THR A 788 4.37 -9.47 44.31
CA THR A 788 5.30 -10.26 45.15
C THR A 788 5.57 -11.66 44.60
N SER A 789 4.55 -12.31 44.01
CA SER A 789 4.68 -13.59 43.29
C SER A 789 3.91 -13.57 41.98
N LEU A 790 4.26 -14.45 41.04
CA LEU A 790 3.53 -14.62 39.79
C LEU A 790 2.15 -15.29 40.01
N ALA A 791 2.04 -16.15 41.01
CA ALA A 791 0.82 -16.92 41.31
C ALA A 791 -0.28 -16.07 41.95
N THR A 792 0.09 -15.16 42.88
CA THR A 792 -0.84 -14.23 43.54
C THR A 792 -0.91 -12.86 42.88
N GLY A 793 0.06 -12.52 42.03
CA GLY A 793 0.09 -11.29 41.25
C GLY A 793 -1.07 -11.25 40.25
N THR A 794 -2.04 -10.38 40.53
CA THR A 794 -3.25 -10.22 39.73
C THR A 794 -3.60 -8.73 39.54
N VAL A 795 -4.35 -8.46 38.48
CA VAL A 795 -5.02 -7.17 38.23
C VAL A 795 -6.52 -7.38 38.10
N LYS A 796 -7.31 -6.37 38.46
CA LYS A 796 -8.77 -6.39 38.21
C LYS A 796 -9.07 -6.24 36.73
N VAL A 797 -10.17 -6.81 36.26
CA VAL A 797 -10.64 -6.55 34.89
C VAL A 797 -10.99 -5.06 34.74
N GLY A 798 -10.50 -4.43 33.68
CA GLY A 798 -10.55 -2.97 33.48
C GLY A 798 -9.36 -2.20 34.04
N GLN A 799 -8.49 -2.82 34.85
CA GLN A 799 -7.22 -2.24 35.30
C GLN A 799 -6.10 -2.52 34.28
N GLY A 800 -5.25 -1.54 34.03
CA GLY A 800 -4.03 -1.71 33.23
C GLY A 800 -2.79 -2.03 34.09
N PHE A 801 -1.70 -2.43 33.44
CA PHE A 801 -0.40 -2.66 34.07
C PHE A 801 0.77 -2.29 33.14
N TYR A 802 1.94 -2.08 33.72
CA TYR A 802 3.19 -1.93 32.99
C TYR A 802 3.86 -3.29 32.76
N PHE A 803 4.34 -3.51 31.54
CA PHE A 803 5.10 -4.68 31.14
C PHE A 803 6.41 -4.28 30.45
N TYR A 804 7.56 -4.79 30.91
CA TYR A 804 8.86 -4.52 30.29
C TYR A 804 9.19 -5.54 29.19
N PHE A 805 8.89 -5.18 27.95
CA PHE A 805 9.20 -6.00 26.79
C PHE A 805 10.71 -6.11 26.55
N ARG A 806 11.19 -7.35 26.36
CA ARG A 806 12.61 -7.68 26.12
C ARG A 806 12.81 -8.83 25.11
N GLY A 807 11.80 -9.12 24.29
CA GLY A 807 11.77 -10.27 23.37
C GLY A 807 11.01 -11.48 23.96
N ASN A 808 11.07 -12.60 23.26
CA ASN A 808 10.49 -13.89 23.69
C ASN A 808 11.45 -14.69 24.63
N ASN A 809 11.18 -15.98 24.87
CA ASN A 809 12.02 -16.85 25.72
C ASN A 809 13.31 -17.39 25.06
N SER A 810 13.52 -17.22 23.74
CA SER A 810 14.80 -17.58 23.08
C SER A 810 15.95 -16.73 23.62
N ASN A 811 17.13 -17.32 23.84
CA ASN A 811 18.30 -16.61 24.41
C ASN A 811 17.96 -15.78 25.67
N ILE A 812 17.21 -16.36 26.62
CA ILE A 812 16.80 -15.67 27.85
C ILE A 812 18.00 -15.15 28.67
N LEU A 813 19.15 -15.84 28.66
CA LEU A 813 20.37 -15.39 29.33
C LEU A 813 20.87 -14.05 28.77
N GLY A 814 21.09 -13.94 27.45
CA GLY A 814 21.50 -12.66 26.83
C GLY A 814 20.45 -11.55 26.92
N LYS A 815 19.18 -11.90 27.18
CA LYS A 815 18.12 -10.91 27.43
C LYS A 815 18.12 -10.36 28.86
N LEU A 816 18.58 -11.13 29.85
CA LEU A 816 18.58 -10.76 31.28
C LEU A 816 19.96 -10.31 31.79
N ILE A 817 21.04 -10.82 31.22
CA ILE A 817 22.44 -10.53 31.58
C ILE A 817 23.09 -9.73 30.44
N LYS A 818 23.99 -8.81 30.79
CA LYS A 818 24.84 -8.12 29.81
C LYS A 818 26.06 -8.99 29.47
N THR A 819 26.22 -9.35 28.20
CA THR A 819 27.42 -10.02 27.69
C THR A 819 28.19 -9.02 26.83
N GLY A 820 29.48 -8.79 27.12
CA GLY A 820 30.26 -7.75 26.45
C GLY A 820 29.72 -6.32 26.68
N GLY A 821 29.07 -6.07 27.82
CA GLY A 821 28.52 -4.75 28.19
C GLY A 821 27.10 -4.45 27.68
N SER A 822 26.60 -5.21 26.70
CA SER A 822 25.27 -5.04 26.10
C SER A 822 24.32 -6.21 26.40
N PHE A 823 23.02 -5.95 26.37
CA PHE A 823 22.01 -7.02 26.32
C PHE A 823 21.76 -7.43 24.87
N SER A 824 21.19 -8.63 24.65
CA SER A 824 20.63 -9.02 23.35
C SER A 824 19.39 -8.19 22.98
N ALA A 825 19.23 -7.93 21.69
CA ALA A 825 18.03 -7.33 21.12
C ALA A 825 16.81 -8.30 21.24
N PRO A 826 15.58 -7.77 21.30
CA PRO A 826 14.36 -8.56 21.12
C PRO A 826 14.24 -9.02 19.66
N GLU A 827 13.56 -10.15 19.44
CA GLU A 827 13.20 -10.61 18.08
C GLU A 827 12.29 -9.59 17.37
N ALA A 828 12.28 -9.59 16.03
CA ALA A 828 11.43 -8.69 15.25
C ALA A 828 9.94 -8.91 15.54
N ASP A 829 9.51 -10.17 15.48
CA ASP A 829 8.12 -10.59 15.66
C ASP A 829 8.00 -11.42 16.95
N VAL A 830 7.36 -10.84 17.96
CA VAL A 830 7.09 -11.52 19.22
C VAL A 830 5.60 -11.46 19.51
N VAL A 831 5.04 -12.59 19.96
CA VAL A 831 3.66 -12.70 20.39
C VAL A 831 3.63 -13.01 21.88
N GLY A 832 2.85 -12.28 22.67
CA GLY A 832 2.50 -12.65 24.05
C GLY A 832 1.19 -13.42 24.11
N LEU A 833 1.08 -14.37 25.04
CA LEU A 833 -0.14 -15.17 25.25
C LEU A 833 -0.87 -14.76 26.52
N GLN A 834 -2.19 -14.56 26.44
CA GLN A 834 -3.06 -14.33 27.58
C GLN A 834 -4.22 -15.33 27.54
N SER A 835 -4.23 -16.31 28.44
CA SER A 835 -5.19 -17.42 28.43
C SER A 835 -6.10 -17.38 29.66
N GLY A 836 -7.41 -17.40 29.43
CA GLY A 836 -8.45 -17.41 30.46
C GLY A 836 -9.86 -17.38 29.85
N THR A 837 -10.87 -17.15 30.67
CA THR A 837 -12.24 -16.89 30.19
C THR A 837 -12.27 -15.50 29.55
N LEU A 838 -12.89 -15.35 28.37
CA LEU A 838 -13.02 -14.05 27.73
C LEU A 838 -13.83 -13.07 28.60
N ASN A 839 -13.31 -11.86 28.76
CA ASN A 839 -14.08 -10.74 29.30
C ASN A 839 -15.14 -10.34 28.27
N GLN A 840 -16.39 -10.27 28.71
CA GLN A 840 -17.56 -10.13 27.83
C GLN A 840 -18.78 -9.63 28.62
N GLN A 841 -19.75 -9.12 27.88
CA GLN A 841 -20.93 -8.40 28.38
C GLN A 841 -20.55 -7.08 29.07
N ASN A 842 -21.56 -6.24 29.33
CA ASN A 842 -21.35 -4.91 29.91
C ASN A 842 -20.87 -5.02 31.37
N PHE A 843 -19.87 -4.23 31.75
CA PHE A 843 -19.46 -4.05 33.15
C PHE A 843 -18.92 -2.64 33.40
N THR A 844 -18.75 -2.26 34.68
CA THR A 844 -18.24 -0.94 35.06
C THR A 844 -17.03 -1.08 35.97
N TYR A 845 -15.96 -0.33 35.67
CA TYR A 845 -14.75 -0.25 36.48
C TYR A 845 -14.72 1.08 37.25
N THR A 846 -14.58 1.00 38.57
CA THR A 846 -14.54 2.19 39.46
C THR A 846 -13.15 2.82 39.43
N LEU A 847 -13.10 4.14 39.25
CA LEU A 847 -11.89 4.94 39.28
C LEU A 847 -11.72 5.58 40.67
N GLN A 848 -10.49 5.85 41.07
CA GLN A 848 -10.15 6.48 42.35
C GLN A 848 -9.64 7.91 42.14
N LYS A 849 -10.08 8.86 42.95
CA LYS A 849 -9.56 10.25 42.95
C LYS A 849 -8.30 10.42 43.83
N GLY A 850 -7.86 9.36 44.50
CA GLY A 850 -6.72 9.41 45.43
C GLY A 850 -5.46 9.98 44.79
N GLY A 851 -4.61 10.62 45.59
CA GLY A 851 -3.30 11.10 45.17
C GLY A 851 -3.35 12.15 44.06
N THR A 852 -2.96 11.75 42.84
CA THR A 852 -2.96 12.61 41.65
C THR A 852 -4.23 12.46 40.80
N GLY A 853 -5.15 11.57 41.18
CA GLY A 853 -6.40 11.29 40.47
C GLY A 853 -6.24 10.47 39.18
N PHE A 854 -5.01 10.23 38.72
CA PHE A 854 -4.74 9.38 37.55
C PHE A 854 -4.99 7.90 37.85
N ASN A 855 -5.69 7.20 36.97
CA ASN A 855 -5.97 5.77 37.08
C ASN A 855 -5.43 5.05 35.85
N LEU A 856 -4.66 3.98 36.06
CA LEU A 856 -4.25 3.10 34.97
C LEU A 856 -5.38 2.12 34.63
N VAL A 857 -6.09 2.45 33.57
CA VAL A 857 -7.20 1.69 32.98
C VAL A 857 -6.66 0.77 31.88
N GLY A 858 -7.39 -0.30 31.56
CA GLY A 858 -7.06 -1.21 30.49
C GLY A 858 -8.27 -1.51 29.62
N ASN A 859 -8.11 -1.61 28.29
CA ASN A 859 -9.15 -2.18 27.44
C ASN A 859 -9.37 -3.64 27.88
N PRO A 860 -10.56 -3.98 28.42
CA PRO A 860 -10.79 -5.28 29.03
C PRO A 860 -11.17 -6.34 28.01
N TYR A 861 -11.49 -5.97 26.76
CA TYR A 861 -12.14 -6.86 25.82
C TYR A 861 -11.18 -7.49 24.79
N PRO A 862 -11.52 -8.67 24.25
CA PRO A 862 -10.89 -9.26 23.06
C PRO A 862 -11.29 -8.54 21.75
N SER A 863 -11.43 -7.21 21.76
CA SER A 863 -11.53 -6.36 20.56
C SER A 863 -10.94 -4.98 20.84
N SER A 864 -10.71 -4.19 19.79
CA SER A 864 -10.50 -2.75 19.97
C SER A 864 -11.78 -2.10 20.52
N ILE A 865 -11.63 -1.04 21.31
CA ILE A 865 -12.75 -0.24 21.83
C ILE A 865 -12.58 1.23 21.48
N THR A 866 -13.67 1.91 21.20
CA THR A 866 -13.68 3.38 21.05
C THR A 866 -14.29 3.99 22.31
N ILE A 867 -13.46 4.66 23.11
CA ILE A 867 -13.91 5.41 24.29
C ILE A 867 -14.62 6.68 23.81
N VAL A 868 -15.77 6.96 24.41
CA VAL A 868 -16.62 8.13 24.16
C VAL A 868 -17.00 8.77 25.50
N ASP A 869 -17.44 10.04 25.48
CA ASP A 869 -17.77 10.80 26.70
C ASP A 869 -18.77 10.07 27.61
N SER A 870 -19.84 9.52 27.03
CA SER A 870 -20.88 8.75 27.73
C SER A 870 -20.41 7.41 28.33
N ALA A 871 -19.17 6.98 28.07
CA ALA A 871 -18.56 5.84 28.74
C ALA A 871 -17.84 6.23 30.05
N LEU A 872 -17.64 7.52 30.32
CA LEU A 872 -16.95 8.02 31.51
C LEU A 872 -17.92 8.66 32.50
N THR A 873 -17.53 8.71 33.77
CA THR A 873 -18.27 9.43 34.82
C THR A 873 -17.28 9.91 35.88
N GLY A 874 -17.36 11.18 36.27
CA GLY A 874 -16.48 11.78 37.29
C GLY A 874 -15.02 12.01 36.83
N THR A 875 -14.78 12.06 35.53
CA THR A 875 -13.43 12.21 34.94
C THR A 875 -13.24 13.57 34.29
N THR A 876 -11.97 13.89 33.98
CA THR A 876 -11.59 15.06 33.16
C THR A 876 -11.95 14.97 31.67
N GLY A 877 -12.37 13.80 31.17
CA GLY A 877 -12.75 13.62 29.75
C GLY A 877 -11.56 13.40 28.80
N PHE A 878 -10.35 13.24 29.31
CA PHE A 878 -9.13 13.00 28.53
C PHE A 878 -8.57 11.58 28.73
N VAL A 879 -8.00 11.01 27.66
CA VAL A 879 -7.38 9.67 27.63
C VAL A 879 -5.90 9.78 27.28
N TYR A 880 -5.04 9.27 28.16
CA TYR A 880 -3.60 9.40 28.05
C TYR A 880 -2.97 8.06 27.65
N THR A 881 -2.27 8.01 26.52
CA THR A 881 -1.65 6.80 25.95
C THR A 881 -0.14 6.97 25.86
N TYR A 882 0.63 5.95 26.24
CA TYR A 882 2.10 6.01 26.20
C TYR A 882 2.66 5.46 24.87
N THR A 883 3.79 6.00 24.44
CA THR A 883 4.54 5.47 23.29
C THR A 883 5.18 4.11 23.62
N PRO A 884 5.41 3.24 22.62
CA PRO A 884 6.05 1.95 22.84
C PRO A 884 7.52 2.10 23.29
N GLY A 885 7.73 1.97 24.59
CA GLY A 885 9.00 2.21 25.27
C GLY A 885 8.76 2.77 26.68
N GLY A 886 7.72 3.59 26.83
CA GLY A 886 7.37 4.33 28.05
C GLY A 886 7.92 5.76 28.11
N ASN A 887 8.70 6.16 27.09
CA ASN A 887 9.49 7.40 27.05
C ASN A 887 8.67 8.67 26.84
N SER A 888 7.47 8.57 26.27
CA SER A 888 6.64 9.72 25.92
C SER A 888 5.17 9.41 26.16
N VAL A 889 4.41 10.44 26.51
CA VAL A 889 2.96 10.34 26.66
C VAL A 889 2.28 10.99 25.47
N THR A 890 0.99 10.73 25.32
CA THR A 890 0.14 11.34 24.30
C THR A 890 -1.22 11.53 24.93
N THR A 891 -1.57 12.77 25.18
CA THR A 891 -2.88 13.16 25.71
C THR A 891 -3.87 13.28 24.56
N ASN A 892 -5.05 12.69 24.71
CA ASN A 892 -6.05 12.62 23.65
C ASN A 892 -7.43 13.04 24.17
N THR A 893 -8.05 13.95 23.43
CA THR A 893 -9.49 14.25 23.46
C THR A 893 -10.31 13.10 22.88
N LEU A 894 -11.48 12.85 23.46
CA LEU A 894 -12.44 11.86 22.97
C LEU A 894 -13.06 12.25 21.61
N PRO A 895 -13.47 11.29 20.75
CA PRO A 895 -13.38 9.83 20.94
C PRO A 895 -11.97 9.27 20.69
N VAL A 896 -11.61 8.17 21.38
CA VAL A 896 -10.28 7.54 21.26
C VAL A 896 -10.40 6.02 21.12
N THR A 897 -9.80 5.47 20.06
CA THR A 897 -9.75 4.00 19.86
C THR A 897 -8.51 3.39 20.52
N ILE A 898 -8.74 2.39 21.38
CA ILE A 898 -7.74 1.68 22.18
C ILE A 898 -7.70 0.20 21.76
N ALA A 899 -6.52 -0.32 21.45
CA ALA A 899 -6.32 -1.68 20.97
C ALA A 899 -6.69 -2.75 22.04
N SER A 900 -7.06 -3.94 21.58
CA SER A 900 -7.35 -5.07 22.48
C SER A 900 -6.12 -5.47 23.30
N GLY A 901 -6.19 -5.39 24.64
CA GLY A 901 -5.03 -5.64 25.51
C GLY A 901 -4.12 -4.43 25.76
N GLN A 902 -4.50 -3.22 25.34
CA GLN A 902 -3.76 -1.98 25.58
C GLN A 902 -4.22 -1.30 26.89
N GLY A 903 -3.25 -0.78 27.66
CA GLY A 903 -3.48 0.08 28.82
C GLY A 903 -3.45 1.58 28.47
N PHE A 904 -4.17 2.38 29.24
CA PHE A 904 -4.26 3.84 29.10
C PHE A 904 -4.59 4.50 30.45
N PHE A 905 -4.26 5.77 30.62
CA PHE A 905 -4.59 6.53 31.83
C PHE A 905 -5.84 7.40 31.63
N VAL A 906 -6.62 7.55 32.71
CA VAL A 906 -7.76 8.49 32.82
C VAL A 906 -7.68 9.18 34.19
N LYS A 907 -7.90 10.50 34.25
CA LYS A 907 -7.91 11.25 35.53
C LYS A 907 -9.34 11.39 36.06
N ALA A 908 -9.55 10.99 37.30
CA ALA A 908 -10.79 11.18 38.06
C ALA A 908 -10.73 12.50 38.83
N ASN A 909 -11.79 13.33 38.73
CA ASN A 909 -11.93 14.60 39.44
C ASN A 909 -13.06 14.59 40.49
N LYS A 910 -13.97 13.60 40.44
CA LYS A 910 -15.03 13.41 41.45
C LYS A 910 -14.79 12.16 42.29
N ASP A 911 -15.35 12.13 43.49
CA ASP A 911 -15.13 11.03 44.44
C ASP A 911 -15.91 9.77 44.01
N VAL A 912 -17.03 9.97 43.30
CA VAL A 912 -17.74 8.94 42.53
C VAL A 912 -17.29 9.04 41.08
N SER A 913 -16.41 8.12 40.66
CA SER A 913 -15.85 8.07 39.31
C SER A 913 -15.79 6.66 38.74
N SER A 914 -16.01 6.50 37.44
CA SER A 914 -16.03 5.21 36.77
C SER A 914 -15.82 5.30 35.25
N ILE A 915 -15.51 4.15 34.65
CA ILE A 915 -15.61 3.90 33.22
C ILE A 915 -16.55 2.70 33.00
N ALA A 916 -17.57 2.89 32.16
CA ALA A 916 -18.53 1.87 31.76
C ALA A 916 -18.07 1.22 30.46
N PHE A 917 -17.65 -0.04 30.53
CA PHE A 917 -17.35 -0.85 29.37
C PHE A 917 -18.62 -1.56 28.91
N SER A 918 -19.21 -1.09 27.81
CA SER A 918 -20.31 -1.79 27.15
C SER A 918 -19.81 -2.52 25.89
N GLU A 919 -20.53 -3.59 25.52
CA GLU A 919 -20.34 -4.31 24.27
C GLU A 919 -20.46 -3.40 23.03
N SER A 920 -21.21 -2.29 23.14
CA SER A 920 -21.33 -1.26 22.10
C SER A 920 -20.11 -0.36 21.91
N LEU A 921 -19.11 -0.39 22.81
CA LEU A 921 -17.84 0.31 22.60
C LEU A 921 -16.89 -0.46 21.67
N LYS A 922 -17.13 -1.76 21.43
CA LYS A 922 -16.25 -2.60 20.60
C LYS A 922 -16.30 -2.16 19.14
N SER A 923 -15.13 -1.86 18.59
CA SER A 923 -14.94 -1.57 17.17
C SER A 923 -14.29 -2.76 16.46
N ASN A 924 -14.72 -3.02 15.22
CA ASN A 924 -14.14 -4.07 14.37
C ASN A 924 -12.85 -3.59 13.67
N GLY A 925 -12.60 -2.27 13.63
CA GLY A 925 -11.35 -1.70 13.13
C GLY A 925 -10.24 -1.79 14.17
N GLN A 926 -9.03 -2.08 13.73
CA GLN A 926 -7.82 -1.99 14.55
C GLN A 926 -7.13 -0.64 14.31
N PRO A 927 -6.47 -0.03 15.32
CA PRO A 927 -5.60 1.11 15.07
C PRO A 927 -4.43 0.70 14.16
N LEU A 928 -3.95 1.63 13.33
CA LEU A 928 -2.90 1.40 12.31
C LEU A 928 -1.56 0.88 12.87
N THR A 929 -1.37 0.92 14.18
CA THR A 929 -0.19 0.44 14.90
C THR A 929 -0.61 -0.35 16.14
N LEU A 930 -0.66 -1.68 16.01
CA LEU A 930 -1.05 -2.60 17.09
C LEU A 930 -0.12 -2.44 18.32
N LEU A 931 -0.69 -2.11 19.49
CA LEU A 931 0.00 -1.95 20.78
C LEU A 931 1.22 -0.99 20.81
N MET A 932 1.56 -0.35 19.69
CA MET A 932 2.84 0.32 19.48
C MET A 932 2.75 1.57 18.58
N GLY A 933 1.73 2.41 18.78
CA GLY A 933 1.72 3.76 18.22
C GLY A 933 0.56 4.61 18.72
N ALA A 934 0.54 5.87 18.28
CA ALA A 934 -0.46 6.86 18.69
C ALA A 934 -1.87 6.47 18.16
N PRO A 935 -2.94 6.77 18.90
CA PRO A 935 -4.30 6.51 18.45
C PRO A 935 -4.63 7.30 17.19
N VAL A 936 -5.47 6.73 16.33
CA VAL A 936 -5.94 7.38 15.10
C VAL A 936 -6.81 8.58 15.49
N LYS A 937 -6.52 9.74 14.88
CA LYS A 937 -7.18 11.03 15.17
C LYS A 937 -8.54 11.12 14.45
N GLU A 938 -9.63 11.13 15.21
CA GLU A 938 -10.93 11.59 14.71
C GLU A 938 -11.00 13.13 14.66
N ALA A 939 -11.86 13.66 13.78
CA ALA A 939 -11.97 15.10 13.55
C ALA A 939 -12.72 15.83 14.69
N LEU A 940 -12.10 16.88 15.21
CA LEU A 940 -12.65 17.73 16.28
C LEU A 940 -12.81 19.18 15.82
N ALA A 941 -13.37 20.03 16.69
CA ALA A 941 -13.38 21.48 16.53
C ALA A 941 -11.95 22.04 16.31
N GLY A 942 -11.85 23.32 15.90
CA GLY A 942 -10.59 23.96 15.51
C GLY A 942 -9.40 23.61 16.41
N ASN A 943 -8.29 23.20 15.80
CA ASN A 943 -7.21 22.55 16.52
C ASN A 943 -5.83 22.88 15.94
N ILE A 944 -4.86 23.09 16.82
CA ILE A 944 -3.42 23.08 16.50
C ILE A 944 -2.79 21.96 17.32
N ARG A 945 -2.04 21.05 16.69
CA ARG A 945 -1.24 20.05 17.40
C ARG A 945 0.20 20.09 16.93
N LEU A 946 1.09 20.32 17.88
CA LEU A 946 2.54 20.40 17.69
C LEU A 946 3.21 19.22 18.40
N GLN A 947 4.43 18.90 18.00
CA GLN A 947 5.25 17.86 18.59
C GLN A 947 6.71 18.31 18.68
N MET A 948 7.28 18.39 19.87
CA MET A 948 8.72 18.58 20.04
C MET A 948 9.40 17.22 19.91
N VAL A 949 10.36 17.10 19.00
CA VAL A 949 11.05 15.85 18.67
C VAL A 949 12.55 16.03 18.88
N GLN A 950 13.16 15.07 19.58
CA GLN A 950 14.62 14.86 19.58
C GLN A 950 14.98 13.71 18.64
N ASP A 951 14.23 12.60 18.71
CA ASP A 951 14.35 11.46 17.81
C ASP A 951 13.02 10.66 17.75
N SER A 952 12.99 9.59 16.94
CA SER A 952 11.80 8.74 16.72
C SER A 952 11.20 8.07 17.99
N SER A 953 11.90 8.11 19.12
CA SER A 953 11.54 7.50 20.41
C SER A 953 11.61 8.47 21.59
N ASN A 954 12.02 9.73 21.37
CA ASN A 954 12.04 10.82 22.34
C ASN A 954 11.36 12.06 21.74
N TYR A 955 10.08 12.23 22.06
CA TYR A 955 9.26 13.38 21.67
C TYR A 955 8.15 13.66 22.69
N ASP A 956 7.44 14.78 22.55
CA ASP A 956 6.26 15.12 23.36
C ASP A 956 5.32 16.09 22.60
N PHE A 957 4.09 16.32 23.08
CA PHE A 957 3.03 17.02 22.33
C PHE A 957 2.32 18.14 23.12
N ALA A 958 2.26 19.32 22.50
CA ALA A 958 1.36 20.40 22.90
C ALA A 958 0.19 20.52 21.91
N GLN A 959 -1.04 20.66 22.42
CA GLN A 959 -2.24 20.86 21.61
C GLN A 959 -3.03 22.09 22.08
N LEU A 960 -3.54 22.87 21.13
CA LEU A 960 -4.44 24.01 21.35
C LEU A 960 -5.81 23.68 20.74
N ARG A 961 -6.85 23.66 21.57
CA ARG A 961 -8.24 23.31 21.19
C ARG A 961 -9.12 24.56 21.25
N PHE A 962 -9.83 24.91 20.17
CA PHE A 962 -10.71 26.07 20.19
C PHE A 962 -12.11 25.74 20.71
N SER A 963 -12.46 26.39 21.81
CA SER A 963 -13.73 26.33 22.53
C SER A 963 -14.46 27.67 22.42
N LYS A 964 -15.79 27.64 22.45
CA LYS A 964 -16.63 28.86 22.56
C LYS A 964 -17.01 29.16 24.01
N ASP A 965 -16.94 28.16 24.89
CA ASP A 965 -17.37 28.22 26.30
C ASP A 965 -16.12 28.29 27.22
N TYR A 966 -15.06 28.94 26.73
CA TYR A 966 -13.71 28.96 27.29
C TYR A 966 -13.60 29.71 28.62
N ILE A 967 -12.81 29.16 29.55
CA ILE A 967 -12.43 29.80 30.82
C ILE A 967 -10.93 30.15 30.82
N GLU A 968 -10.61 31.37 31.27
CA GLU A 968 -9.26 31.96 31.11
C GLU A 968 -8.14 31.25 31.90
N ASN A 969 -8.47 30.74 33.09
CA ASN A 969 -7.56 30.02 33.98
C ASN A 969 -7.82 28.51 33.88
N TYR A 970 -6.80 27.70 34.22
CA TYR A 970 -6.86 26.24 34.18
C TYR A 970 -8.16 25.65 34.77
N LEU A 971 -8.84 24.82 33.98
CA LEU A 971 -9.96 23.99 34.43
C LEU A 971 -9.76 22.53 34.00
N ASP A 972 -9.79 21.60 34.96
CA ASP A 972 -9.46 20.18 34.69
C ASP A 972 -10.43 19.42 33.76
N THR A 973 -11.59 19.99 33.41
CA THR A 973 -12.49 19.48 32.36
C THR A 973 -12.34 20.18 31.01
N GLU A 974 -11.61 21.30 30.94
CA GLU A 974 -11.35 22.03 29.69
C GLU A 974 -9.90 21.90 29.21
N ASP A 975 -8.95 21.88 30.14
CA ASP A 975 -7.53 21.69 29.88
C ASP A 975 -7.08 20.32 30.38
N ALA A 976 -6.14 19.70 29.65
CA ALA A 976 -5.62 18.39 30.02
C ALA A 976 -4.23 18.53 30.66
N ASP A 977 -4.10 18.06 31.90
CA ASP A 977 -2.83 17.97 32.64
C ASP A 977 -1.67 17.42 31.80
N ASP A 978 -0.45 17.87 32.09
CA ASP A 978 0.75 17.25 31.55
C ASP A 978 1.14 15.98 32.36
N LEU A 979 0.80 14.80 31.83
CA LEU A 979 1.17 13.51 32.42
C LEU A 979 2.54 13.05 31.87
N ASN A 980 3.56 13.09 32.72
CA ASN A 980 4.92 12.75 32.35
C ASN A 980 5.20 11.23 32.25
N GLY A 981 6.05 10.87 31.29
CA GLY A 981 6.48 9.52 30.96
C GLY A 981 7.60 8.98 31.86
N SER A 982 7.67 7.66 32.00
CA SER A 982 8.67 7.00 32.85
C SER A 982 10.00 6.89 32.13
N GLY A 983 10.88 7.89 32.34
CA GLY A 983 12.15 8.03 31.61
C GLY A 983 12.07 9.00 30.42
N GLN A 984 11.09 9.91 30.44
CA GLN A 984 10.93 10.96 29.43
C GLN A 984 12.10 11.96 29.44
N ASN A 985 12.58 12.34 28.25
CA ASN A 985 13.75 13.19 28.03
C ASN A 985 13.44 14.52 27.32
N VAL A 986 12.23 14.66 26.79
CA VAL A 986 11.69 15.80 26.05
C VAL A 986 10.36 16.14 26.71
N PHE A 987 10.13 17.38 27.07
CA PHE A 987 8.91 17.83 27.73
C PHE A 987 8.33 19.01 26.95
N PHE A 988 7.07 18.92 26.54
CA PHE A 988 6.46 19.90 25.65
C PHE A 988 4.97 20.04 25.87
N GLY A 989 4.57 21.18 26.43
CA GLY A 989 3.18 21.52 26.72
C GLY A 989 2.81 22.94 26.29
N ALA A 990 1.54 23.27 26.43
CA ALA A 990 1.05 24.64 26.41
C ALA A 990 0.96 25.20 27.84
N THR A 991 0.75 26.52 27.94
CA THR A 991 0.65 27.22 29.23
C THR A 991 -0.63 28.07 29.27
N THR A 992 -1.45 27.88 30.31
CA THR A 992 -2.69 28.65 30.56
C THR A 992 -2.39 30.09 31.01
N ALA A 993 -3.40 30.96 31.08
CA ALA A 993 -3.20 32.36 31.49
C ALA A 993 -2.64 32.49 32.91
N ASP A 994 -3.09 31.63 33.83
CA ASP A 994 -2.62 31.49 35.21
C ASP A 994 -1.30 30.70 35.37
N LYS A 995 -0.59 30.46 34.25
CA LYS A 995 0.73 29.80 34.20
C LYS A 995 0.76 28.33 34.62
N TYR A 996 -0.36 27.61 34.49
CA TYR A 996 -0.38 26.15 34.60
C TYR A 996 0.14 25.50 33.31
N GLN A 997 0.92 24.42 33.43
CA GLN A 997 1.42 23.65 32.28
C GLN A 997 0.46 22.50 31.94
N VAL A 998 0.05 22.42 30.68
CA VAL A 998 -0.98 21.49 30.20
C VAL A 998 -0.55 20.85 28.87
N ALA A 999 -0.89 19.58 28.66
CA ALA A 999 -0.67 18.91 27.38
C ALA A 999 -1.69 19.39 26.31
N ILE A 1000 -2.90 19.74 26.75
CA ILE A 1000 -3.93 20.36 25.91
C ILE A 1000 -4.42 21.63 26.62
N ALA A 1001 -4.18 22.80 26.02
CA ALA A 1001 -4.84 24.03 26.41
C ALA A 1001 -6.08 24.25 25.54
N SER A 1002 -7.23 24.51 26.16
CA SER A 1002 -8.37 25.08 25.45
C SER A 1002 -8.21 26.59 25.31
N GLN A 1003 -8.84 27.18 24.30
CA GLN A 1003 -8.67 28.59 23.92
C GLN A 1003 -9.90 29.14 23.20
N PRO A 1004 -10.13 30.46 23.22
CA PRO A 1004 -11.12 31.11 22.37
C PRO A 1004 -10.49 31.42 20.99
N LEU A 1005 -11.24 31.27 19.90
CA LEU A 1005 -10.82 31.77 18.59
C LEU A 1005 -11.28 33.23 18.42
N ASN A 1006 -10.57 34.15 19.07
CA ASN A 1006 -10.88 35.57 19.09
C ASN A 1006 -10.83 36.20 17.68
N GLU A 1007 -11.66 37.22 17.45
CA GLU A 1007 -11.72 37.91 16.15
C GLU A 1007 -10.44 38.67 15.76
N LYS A 1008 -9.57 39.00 16.73
CA LYS A 1008 -8.38 39.85 16.53
C LYS A 1008 -7.05 39.11 16.73
N LYS A 1009 -6.80 38.59 17.95
CA LYS A 1009 -5.62 37.75 18.28
C LYS A 1009 -6.01 36.67 19.30
N THR A 1010 -5.55 35.45 19.07
CA THR A 1010 -5.39 34.40 20.11
C THR A 1010 -3.90 34.08 20.26
N SER A 1011 -3.47 33.77 21.48
CA SER A 1011 -2.06 33.81 21.89
C SER A 1011 -1.81 32.77 22.98
N VAL A 1012 -0.94 31.79 22.76
CA VAL A 1012 -0.61 30.78 23.79
C VAL A 1012 0.89 30.56 23.84
N PHE A 1013 1.44 30.54 25.05
CA PHE A 1013 2.83 30.17 25.27
C PHE A 1013 3.02 28.65 25.33
N LEU A 1014 4.17 28.18 24.87
CA LEU A 1014 4.56 26.77 24.91
C LEU A 1014 5.72 26.58 25.88
N SER A 1015 5.58 25.61 26.78
CA SER A 1015 6.68 25.13 27.63
C SER A 1015 7.51 24.12 26.83
N VAL A 1016 8.78 24.45 26.59
CA VAL A 1016 9.77 23.54 25.96
C VAL A 1016 10.85 23.16 26.94
N ASN A 1017 11.13 21.87 27.12
CA ASN A 1017 12.21 21.44 28.01
C ASN A 1017 12.78 20.06 27.64
N SER A 1018 13.89 19.70 28.26
CA SER A 1018 14.59 18.42 28.06
C SER A 1018 15.31 17.96 29.34
N ASN A 1019 15.92 16.77 29.33
CA ASN A 1019 16.89 16.38 30.36
C ASN A 1019 18.32 16.88 30.09
N ALA A 1020 18.70 17.12 28.82
CA ALA A 1020 20.05 17.50 28.42
C ALA A 1020 20.07 18.52 27.26
N SER A 1021 21.19 19.23 27.10
CA SER A 1021 21.41 20.12 25.95
C SER A 1021 21.41 19.33 24.63
N GLY A 1022 20.91 19.92 23.54
CA GLY A 1022 20.82 19.25 22.24
C GLY A 1022 20.02 20.03 21.19
N ASN A 1023 19.86 19.42 20.03
CA ASN A 1023 19.03 19.94 18.93
C ASN A 1023 17.66 19.25 18.91
N PHE A 1024 16.62 20.01 18.60
CA PHE A 1024 15.22 19.58 18.65
C PHE A 1024 14.43 20.23 17.51
N THR A 1025 13.32 19.62 17.13
CA THR A 1025 12.40 20.12 16.10
C THR A 1025 10.98 20.22 16.63
N ILE A 1026 10.32 21.37 16.49
CA ILE A 1026 8.87 21.48 16.67
C ILE A 1026 8.22 21.15 15.33
N ASN A 1027 7.65 19.95 15.23
CA ASN A 1027 6.86 19.50 14.09
C ASN A 1027 5.39 19.94 14.24
N LYS A 1028 4.78 20.36 13.14
CA LYS A 1028 3.34 20.53 13.01
C LYS A 1028 2.72 19.19 12.62
N LEU A 1029 1.85 18.67 13.46
CA LEU A 1029 1.04 17.50 13.16
C LEU A 1029 -0.34 17.88 12.66
N ASP A 1030 -0.90 18.98 13.16
CA ASP A 1030 -2.23 19.44 12.79
C ASP A 1030 -2.37 20.96 12.89
N VAL A 1031 -3.03 21.56 11.90
CA VAL A 1031 -3.66 22.89 11.96
C VAL A 1031 -4.96 22.73 11.18
N SER A 1032 -6.04 22.33 11.86
CA SER A 1032 -7.31 21.95 11.23
C SER A 1032 -8.49 22.73 11.80
N ASN A 1033 -9.54 22.90 11.00
CA ASN A 1033 -10.79 23.57 11.39
C ASN A 1033 -10.64 25.01 11.96
N ILE A 1034 -9.52 25.69 11.64
CA ILE A 1034 -9.33 27.13 11.83
C ILE A 1034 -9.63 27.83 10.49
N PRO A 1035 -10.57 28.79 10.42
CA PRO A 1035 -10.93 29.50 9.18
C PRO A 1035 -9.75 30.14 8.46
N ASP A 1036 -9.75 30.06 7.13
CA ASP A 1036 -8.64 30.55 6.28
C ASP A 1036 -8.42 32.07 6.33
N LYS A 1037 -9.30 32.84 6.96
CA LYS A 1037 -9.09 34.26 7.28
C LYS A 1037 -8.02 34.51 8.36
N TYR A 1038 -7.54 33.48 9.06
CA TYR A 1038 -6.47 33.59 10.06
C TYR A 1038 -5.15 33.01 9.55
N ASP A 1039 -4.04 33.69 9.83
CA ASP A 1039 -2.70 33.08 9.86
C ASP A 1039 -2.42 32.48 11.24
N VAL A 1040 -1.50 31.52 11.27
CA VAL A 1040 -1.06 30.82 12.48
C VAL A 1040 0.46 30.84 12.50
N TRP A 1041 1.05 31.56 13.45
CA TRP A 1041 2.49 31.74 13.59
C TRP A 1041 3.01 30.99 14.82
N LEU A 1042 4.21 30.44 14.71
CA LEU A 1042 5.05 30.06 15.84
C LEU A 1042 6.18 31.10 15.93
N MET A 1043 6.31 31.76 17.08
CA MET A 1043 7.34 32.76 17.39
C MET A 1043 8.45 32.12 18.22
N ASP A 1044 9.73 32.40 17.94
CA ASP A 1044 10.85 32.11 18.86
C ASP A 1044 11.39 33.43 19.41
N HIS A 1045 11.01 33.76 20.65
CA HIS A 1045 11.41 35.00 21.34
C HIS A 1045 12.90 35.06 21.68
N PHE A 1046 13.62 33.92 21.70
CA PHE A 1046 15.05 33.88 21.96
C PHE A 1046 15.88 34.19 20.69
N LYS A 1047 15.42 33.71 19.52
CA LYS A 1047 16.04 34.04 18.22
C LYS A 1047 15.47 35.29 17.55
N THR A 1048 14.36 35.81 18.06
CA THR A 1048 13.53 36.87 17.46
C THR A 1048 13.09 36.58 16.02
N ASP A 1049 12.79 35.31 15.73
CA ASP A 1049 12.23 34.86 14.44
C ASP A 1049 10.80 34.29 14.58
N SER A 1050 10.16 34.00 13.44
CA SER A 1050 8.83 33.38 13.43
C SER A 1050 8.57 32.62 12.13
N ILE A 1051 7.63 31.66 12.18
CA ILE A 1051 7.30 30.80 11.06
C ILE A 1051 5.78 30.57 10.97
N ASN A 1052 5.20 30.70 9.76
CA ASN A 1052 3.77 30.46 9.56
C ASN A 1052 3.51 28.95 9.46
N LEU A 1053 2.81 28.41 10.45
CA LEU A 1053 2.46 26.99 10.59
C LEU A 1053 1.43 26.53 9.54
N ARG A 1054 0.69 27.40 8.86
CA ARG A 1054 -0.12 26.92 7.72
C ARG A 1054 0.76 26.42 6.59
N VAL A 1055 1.83 27.14 6.28
CA VAL A 1055 2.76 26.85 5.18
C VAL A 1055 3.80 25.80 5.57
N ASN A 1056 4.41 25.93 6.75
CA ASN A 1056 5.58 25.14 7.15
C ASN A 1056 5.20 23.93 8.00
N SER A 1057 6.02 22.88 7.96
CA SER A 1057 5.78 21.61 8.69
C SER A 1057 6.66 21.42 9.92
N ALA A 1058 7.79 22.13 10.03
CA ALA A 1058 8.78 21.94 11.08
C ALA A 1058 9.54 23.23 11.40
N TYR A 1059 10.06 23.33 12.62
CA TYR A 1059 10.93 24.42 13.09
C TYR A 1059 12.08 23.87 13.95
N ASN A 1060 13.33 24.20 13.58
CA ASN A 1060 14.53 23.63 14.22
C ASN A 1060 15.16 24.60 15.25
N PHE A 1061 15.48 24.07 16.43
CA PHE A 1061 16.07 24.83 17.52
C PHE A 1061 17.02 23.98 18.37
N SER A 1062 17.71 24.62 19.30
CA SER A 1062 18.54 23.97 20.31
C SER A 1062 18.11 24.38 21.72
N VAL A 1063 18.26 23.46 22.66
CA VAL A 1063 18.18 23.71 24.11
C VAL A 1063 19.59 23.61 24.66
N ASP A 1064 19.98 24.56 25.50
CA ASP A 1064 21.21 24.56 26.27
C ASP A 1064 20.90 24.71 27.76
N LYS A 1065 21.20 23.67 28.54
CA LYS A 1065 20.99 23.65 30.00
C LYS A 1065 21.86 24.65 30.77
N THR A 1066 22.85 25.29 30.14
CA THR A 1066 23.58 26.42 30.75
C THR A 1066 22.91 27.77 30.51
N ASN A 1067 21.97 27.88 29.55
CA ASN A 1067 21.29 29.12 29.20
C ASN A 1067 19.76 29.00 29.36
N PRO A 1068 19.16 29.55 30.44
CA PRO A 1068 17.74 29.40 30.73
C PRO A 1068 16.82 30.10 29.71
N LEU A 1069 17.31 30.98 28.84
CA LEU A 1069 16.51 31.57 27.77
C LEU A 1069 16.22 30.59 26.61
N THR A 1070 16.90 29.43 26.59
CA THR A 1070 16.72 28.43 25.52
C THR A 1070 15.62 27.41 25.79
N PHE A 1071 15.06 27.38 27.01
CA PHE A 1071 13.99 26.47 27.44
C PHE A 1071 13.01 27.18 28.40
N GLY A 1072 11.93 26.51 28.80
CA GLY A 1072 10.87 27.07 29.65
C GLY A 1072 9.64 27.55 28.86
N ASP A 1073 8.78 28.33 29.53
CA ASP A 1073 7.44 28.75 29.06
C ASP A 1073 7.40 30.12 28.35
N THR A 1074 8.54 30.80 28.22
CA THR A 1074 8.61 32.16 27.63
C THR A 1074 9.16 32.20 26.22
N ARG A 1075 9.83 31.13 25.76
CA ARG A 1075 10.54 31.13 24.48
C ARG A 1075 9.62 31.06 23.27
N PHE A 1076 8.61 30.20 23.30
CA PHE A 1076 7.75 29.94 22.14
C PHE A 1076 6.32 30.39 22.37
N GLU A 1077 5.76 31.09 21.39
CA GLU A 1077 4.38 31.59 21.40
C GLU A 1077 3.68 31.19 20.09
N VAL A 1078 2.49 30.60 20.19
CA VAL A 1078 1.60 30.38 19.04
C VAL A 1078 0.65 31.56 18.93
N VAL A 1079 0.73 32.27 17.81
CA VAL A 1079 -0.06 33.47 17.53
C VAL A 1079 -1.01 33.22 16.38
N ILE A 1080 -2.31 33.38 16.65
CA ILE A 1080 -3.36 33.33 15.64
C ILE A 1080 -3.86 34.76 15.44
N THR A 1081 -3.84 35.22 14.19
CA THR A 1081 -4.18 36.61 13.82
C THR A 1081 -4.88 36.65 12.47
N LEU A 1082 -5.70 37.66 12.20
CA LEU A 1082 -6.30 37.83 10.87
C LEU A 1082 -5.21 38.02 9.80
N LYS A 1083 -5.39 37.41 8.63
CA LYS A 1083 -4.48 37.57 7.50
C LYS A 1083 -4.46 39.02 7.04
N LYS A 1084 -3.26 39.57 6.87
CA LYS A 1084 -3.07 40.91 6.28
C LYS A 1084 -3.10 40.80 4.76
N LEU A 1085 -4.24 41.14 4.16
CA LEU A 1085 -4.49 40.96 2.73
C LEU A 1085 -4.86 42.30 2.07
N PRO A 1086 -4.84 42.39 0.72
CA PRO A 1086 -5.39 43.54 0.03
C PRO A 1086 -6.88 43.70 0.36
N PRO A 1087 -7.40 44.93 0.49
CA PRO A 1087 -8.82 45.15 0.72
C PRO A 1087 -9.64 44.62 -0.45
N TYR A 1088 -10.78 43.99 -0.13
CA TYR A 1088 -11.80 43.61 -1.10
C TYR A 1088 -12.26 44.83 -1.91
N GLN A 1089 -12.46 44.64 -3.21
CA GLN A 1089 -13.00 45.67 -4.11
C GLN A 1089 -14.09 45.10 -5.02
N LEU A 1090 -15.11 45.92 -5.27
CA LEU A 1090 -16.08 45.68 -6.33
C LEU A 1090 -15.65 46.45 -7.58
N ALA A 1091 -15.41 45.74 -8.68
CA ALA A 1091 -15.12 46.34 -9.98
C ALA A 1091 -16.39 46.80 -10.69
N SER A 1092 -17.50 46.06 -10.56
CA SER A 1092 -18.81 46.48 -11.05
C SER A 1092 -19.97 45.70 -10.42
N PHE A 1093 -21.16 46.32 -10.38
CA PHE A 1093 -22.45 45.65 -10.20
C PHE A 1093 -23.44 46.25 -11.21
N THR A 1094 -24.11 45.38 -11.97
CA THR A 1094 -25.00 45.77 -13.07
C THR A 1094 -26.21 44.84 -13.13
N GLY A 1095 -27.22 45.23 -13.90
CA GLY A 1095 -28.38 44.39 -14.16
C GLY A 1095 -29.23 44.89 -15.31
N ASN A 1096 -29.93 43.96 -15.96
CA ASN A 1096 -30.80 44.22 -17.10
C ASN A 1096 -32.00 43.27 -17.09
N ARG A 1097 -33.09 43.66 -17.74
CA ARG A 1097 -34.20 42.74 -18.05
C ARG A 1097 -33.91 41.98 -19.35
N SER A 1098 -34.41 40.77 -19.47
CA SER A 1098 -34.42 39.99 -20.72
C SER A 1098 -35.48 38.90 -20.65
N LYS A 1099 -36.37 38.83 -21.66
CA LYS A 1099 -37.45 37.81 -21.74
C LYS A 1099 -38.29 37.78 -20.45
N GLY A 1100 -38.68 38.95 -19.95
CA GLY A 1100 -39.42 39.11 -18.70
C GLY A 1100 -38.64 38.86 -17.39
N GLN A 1101 -37.40 38.36 -17.41
CA GLN A 1101 -36.61 38.06 -16.20
C GLN A 1101 -35.56 39.13 -15.92
N ASN A 1102 -35.25 39.38 -14.63
CA ASN A 1102 -34.20 40.31 -14.23
C ASN A 1102 -32.88 39.55 -14.03
N ILE A 1103 -31.83 39.97 -14.75
CA ILE A 1103 -30.49 39.38 -14.69
C ILE A 1103 -29.57 40.39 -13.99
N LEU A 1104 -28.86 39.93 -12.96
CA LEU A 1104 -27.92 40.72 -12.16
C LEU A 1104 -26.51 40.14 -12.29
N HIS A 1105 -25.49 40.99 -12.26
CA HIS A 1105 -24.10 40.60 -12.51
C HIS A 1105 -23.14 41.46 -11.69
N TRP A 1106 -22.12 40.86 -11.06
CA TRP A 1106 -21.09 41.62 -10.33
C TRP A 1106 -19.69 41.07 -10.58
N LYS A 1107 -18.71 41.99 -10.62
CA LYS A 1107 -17.29 41.68 -10.74
C LYS A 1107 -16.51 42.24 -9.56
N THR A 1108 -15.52 41.50 -9.11
CA THR A 1108 -14.77 41.77 -7.87
C THR A 1108 -13.27 41.64 -8.09
N GLN A 1109 -12.50 42.19 -7.15
CA GLN A 1109 -11.06 42.01 -7.03
C GLN A 1109 -10.73 41.82 -5.55
N ASN A 1110 -9.68 41.03 -5.26
CA ASN A 1110 -9.24 40.69 -3.90
C ASN A 1110 -10.33 40.06 -3.02
N GLU A 1111 -11.38 39.47 -3.61
CA GLU A 1111 -12.29 38.62 -2.85
C GLU A 1111 -11.67 37.25 -2.60
N TYR A 1112 -12.01 36.64 -1.48
CA TYR A 1112 -11.52 35.32 -1.09
C TYR A 1112 -12.70 34.40 -0.76
N THR A 1113 -12.45 33.12 -0.49
CA THR A 1113 -13.48 32.10 -0.22
C THR A 1113 -14.31 32.34 1.05
N TYR A 1114 -13.94 33.32 1.87
CA TYR A 1114 -14.68 33.78 3.05
C TYR A 1114 -15.36 35.16 2.86
N THR A 1115 -15.28 35.77 1.67
CA THR A 1115 -16.12 36.93 1.32
C THR A 1115 -17.55 36.44 1.06
N TYR A 1116 -18.55 37.13 1.60
CA TYR A 1116 -19.98 36.79 1.48
C TYR A 1116 -20.72 37.85 0.67
N PHE A 1117 -21.68 37.40 -0.13
CA PHE A 1117 -22.54 38.24 -0.96
C PHE A 1117 -24.01 37.95 -0.66
N GLU A 1118 -24.76 39.00 -0.34
CA GLU A 1118 -26.22 38.99 -0.17
C GLU A 1118 -26.80 39.99 -1.18
N LEU A 1119 -27.45 39.47 -2.22
CA LEU A 1119 -28.13 40.27 -3.23
C LEU A 1119 -29.53 40.62 -2.68
N GLU A 1120 -29.79 41.91 -2.51
CA GLU A 1120 -31.04 42.42 -1.96
C GLU A 1120 -31.86 43.14 -3.05
N ARG A 1121 -33.18 42.98 -3.00
CA ARG A 1121 -34.18 43.58 -3.90
C ARG A 1121 -35.06 44.56 -3.14
N SER A 1122 -35.56 45.58 -3.81
CA SER A 1122 -36.61 46.48 -3.31
C SER A 1122 -37.59 46.87 -4.41
N LEU A 1123 -38.85 47.14 -4.04
CA LEU A 1123 -39.87 47.70 -4.93
C LEU A 1123 -40.15 49.19 -4.64
N ASP A 1124 -39.74 49.70 -3.48
CA ASP A 1124 -40.00 51.08 -3.02
C ASP A 1124 -38.72 51.91 -2.79
N ASN A 1125 -37.55 51.30 -3.01
CA ASN A 1125 -36.21 51.81 -2.74
C ASN A 1125 -35.94 52.16 -1.26
N LYS A 1126 -36.65 51.53 -0.32
CA LYS A 1126 -36.48 51.72 1.14
C LYS A 1126 -36.42 50.40 1.89
N THR A 1127 -37.37 49.51 1.60
CA THR A 1127 -37.44 48.15 2.14
C THR A 1127 -36.70 47.20 1.21
N PHE A 1128 -35.63 46.58 1.70
CA PHE A 1128 -34.79 45.65 0.95
C PHE A 1128 -34.90 44.24 1.52
N GLU A 1129 -35.18 43.26 0.68
CA GLU A 1129 -35.30 41.83 0.99
C GLU A 1129 -34.16 41.04 0.33
N GLY A 1130 -33.58 40.05 1.01
CA GLY A 1130 -32.55 39.18 0.43
C GLY A 1130 -33.16 38.22 -0.60
N VAL A 1131 -32.66 38.24 -1.84
CA VAL A 1131 -33.13 37.37 -2.93
C VAL A 1131 -32.10 36.31 -3.37
N ASN A 1132 -30.82 36.48 -3.03
CA ASN A 1132 -29.79 35.45 -3.22
C ASN A 1132 -28.58 35.67 -2.31
N ASN A 1133 -28.23 34.65 -1.51
CA ASN A 1133 -27.10 34.71 -0.59
C ASN A 1133 -26.07 33.62 -0.95
N SER A 1134 -24.80 34.01 -1.07
CA SER A 1134 -23.74 33.12 -1.56
C SER A 1134 -22.36 33.47 -0.97
N MET A 1135 -21.56 32.45 -0.69
CA MET A 1135 -20.12 32.62 -0.47
C MET A 1135 -19.41 32.87 -1.80
N SER A 1136 -18.38 33.72 -1.76
CA SER A 1136 -17.45 33.92 -2.87
C SER A 1136 -16.72 32.64 -3.25
N THR A 1137 -16.44 32.48 -4.54
CA THR A 1137 -15.63 31.38 -5.09
C THR A 1137 -14.24 31.83 -5.57
N ALA A 1138 -13.83 33.06 -5.23
CA ALA A 1138 -12.57 33.69 -5.66
C ALA A 1138 -12.37 33.68 -7.21
N LYS A 1139 -13.44 33.96 -7.97
CA LYS A 1139 -13.46 33.96 -9.45
C LYS A 1139 -13.48 35.34 -10.10
N GLY A 1140 -13.61 36.41 -9.33
CA GLY A 1140 -13.75 37.80 -9.80
C GLY A 1140 -15.05 38.12 -10.54
N ASP A 1141 -15.96 37.15 -10.74
CA ASP A 1141 -17.07 37.27 -11.69
C ASP A 1141 -18.28 36.39 -11.28
N TYR A 1142 -19.47 36.99 -11.21
CA TYR A 1142 -20.68 36.39 -10.64
C TYR A 1142 -21.95 36.92 -11.29
N GLY A 1143 -23.02 36.11 -11.32
CA GLY A 1143 -24.33 36.53 -11.81
C GLY A 1143 -25.50 35.73 -11.22
N PHE A 1144 -26.68 36.35 -11.22
CA PHE A 1144 -27.92 35.80 -10.69
C PHE A 1144 -29.10 36.16 -11.60
N VAL A 1145 -30.16 35.33 -11.59
CA VAL A 1145 -31.39 35.57 -12.36
C VAL A 1145 -32.60 35.55 -11.44
N ASP A 1146 -33.15 36.72 -11.17
CA ASP A 1146 -34.41 36.86 -10.43
C ASP A 1146 -35.59 36.57 -11.37
N LYS A 1147 -36.07 35.33 -11.29
CA LYS A 1147 -37.25 34.82 -12.00
C LYS A 1147 -38.57 35.25 -11.36
N THR A 1148 -38.54 35.89 -10.20
CA THR A 1148 -39.73 36.28 -9.41
C THR A 1148 -40.07 37.76 -9.53
N ALA A 1149 -39.20 38.56 -10.13
CA ALA A 1149 -39.43 39.98 -10.40
C ALA A 1149 -40.65 40.18 -11.32
N SER A 1150 -41.68 40.87 -10.82
CA SER A 1150 -42.82 41.32 -11.61
C SER A 1150 -42.41 42.31 -12.71
N ASN A 1151 -43.27 42.57 -13.70
CA ASN A 1151 -43.02 43.56 -14.75
C ASN A 1151 -43.27 45.00 -14.25
N SER A 1152 -42.58 45.39 -13.17
CA SER A 1152 -42.56 46.72 -12.58
C SER A 1152 -41.17 47.35 -12.67
N LEU A 1153 -41.04 48.56 -12.14
CA LEU A 1153 -39.74 49.07 -11.68
C LEU A 1153 -39.26 48.20 -10.51
N VAL A 1154 -37.97 47.85 -10.48
CA VAL A 1154 -37.34 47.07 -9.41
C VAL A 1154 -35.94 47.61 -9.12
N TYR A 1155 -35.58 47.68 -7.85
CA TYR A 1155 -34.29 48.14 -7.35
C TYR A 1155 -33.49 46.94 -6.80
N TYR A 1156 -32.19 46.89 -7.04
CA TYR A 1156 -31.29 45.89 -6.46
C TYR A 1156 -30.03 46.53 -5.89
N ARG A 1157 -29.51 45.98 -4.80
CA ARG A 1157 -28.17 46.29 -4.27
C ARG A 1157 -27.47 45.00 -3.84
N LEU A 1158 -26.15 44.97 -3.92
CA LEU A 1158 -25.37 43.90 -3.33
C LEU A 1158 -24.87 44.36 -1.96
N LYS A 1159 -24.99 43.49 -0.97
CA LYS A 1159 -24.41 43.61 0.37
C LYS A 1159 -23.25 42.64 0.45
N GLN A 1160 -22.10 43.13 0.88
CA GLN A 1160 -20.82 42.42 0.75
C GLN A 1160 -20.13 42.42 2.11
N THR A 1161 -19.82 41.23 2.65
CA THR A 1161 -19.15 41.09 3.95
C THR A 1161 -17.83 40.37 3.78
N ASP A 1162 -16.75 40.95 4.29
CA ASP A 1162 -15.39 40.39 4.24
C ASP A 1162 -14.74 40.35 5.64
N ILE A 1163 -13.41 40.35 5.71
CA ILE A 1163 -12.66 40.36 6.99
C ILE A 1163 -12.52 41.74 7.62
N TYR A 1164 -12.93 42.80 6.93
CA TYR A 1164 -12.84 44.20 7.38
C TYR A 1164 -14.21 44.79 7.72
N GLY A 1165 -15.31 44.28 7.15
CA GLY A 1165 -16.66 44.62 7.59
C GLY A 1165 -17.76 44.25 6.59
N THR A 1166 -18.91 44.91 6.70
CA THR A 1166 -19.99 44.85 5.70
C THR A 1166 -20.09 46.17 4.95
N THR A 1167 -20.17 46.09 3.62
CA THR A 1167 -20.34 47.20 2.69
C THR A 1167 -21.56 46.97 1.79
N TYR A 1168 -22.01 48.01 1.09
CA TYR A 1168 -23.17 47.98 0.19
C TYR A 1168 -22.84 48.71 -1.11
N THR A 1169 -23.43 48.27 -2.21
CA THR A 1169 -23.28 48.92 -3.51
C THR A 1169 -24.18 50.13 -3.70
N SER A 1170 -23.89 50.91 -4.74
CA SER A 1170 -24.91 51.70 -5.43
C SER A 1170 -26.05 50.79 -5.94
N ILE A 1171 -27.23 51.39 -6.09
CA ILE A 1171 -28.47 50.66 -6.42
C ILE A 1171 -28.62 50.58 -7.95
N VAL A 1172 -28.80 49.37 -8.46
CA VAL A 1172 -29.15 49.07 -9.85
C VAL A 1172 -30.67 49.15 -10.00
N ILE A 1173 -31.15 49.84 -11.03
CA ILE A 1173 -32.58 50.05 -11.28
C ILE A 1173 -32.96 49.38 -12.60
N ILE A 1174 -33.89 48.41 -12.56
CA ILE A 1174 -34.42 47.73 -13.75
C ILE A 1174 -35.87 48.19 -13.99
N LYS A 1175 -36.18 48.51 -15.25
CA LYS A 1175 -37.47 49.04 -15.72
C LYS A 1175 -38.35 47.93 -16.32
N PRO A 1176 -39.68 48.14 -16.44
CA PRO A 1176 -40.56 47.24 -17.19
C PRO A 1176 -40.27 47.24 -18.70
N GLU A 1177 -40.78 46.22 -19.40
CA GLU A 1177 -40.51 45.92 -20.82
C GLU A 1177 -41.58 46.56 -21.74
N ASP A 1178 -41.19 47.53 -22.58
CA ASP A 1178 -42.07 48.32 -23.47
C ASP A 1178 -42.45 47.55 -24.76
N ASN A 1179 -43.47 46.68 -24.70
CA ASN A 1179 -44.00 46.00 -25.89
C ASN A 1179 -44.74 46.98 -26.83
N LYS A 1180 -44.19 47.27 -28.01
CA LYS A 1180 -44.76 48.24 -28.99
C LYS A 1180 -44.86 47.80 -30.45
N ASP A 1181 -44.48 46.58 -30.79
CA ASP A 1181 -44.58 46.07 -32.18
C ASP A 1181 -45.86 45.25 -32.42
N GLN A 1182 -46.39 45.35 -33.65
CA GLN A 1182 -47.58 44.64 -34.19
C GLN A 1182 -48.98 45.08 -33.72
N VAL A 1183 -49.30 46.38 -33.85
CA VAL A 1183 -50.70 46.90 -33.73
C VAL A 1183 -51.44 46.95 -35.08
N PHE A 1184 -50.73 46.98 -36.21
CA PHE A 1184 -51.27 47.30 -37.53
C PHE A 1184 -50.51 46.61 -38.68
N SER A 1185 -51.19 46.30 -39.78
CA SER A 1185 -50.59 45.79 -41.02
C SER A 1185 -51.20 46.43 -42.27
N LEU A 1186 -50.37 46.60 -43.31
CA LEU A 1186 -50.72 47.21 -44.59
C LEU A 1186 -50.02 46.45 -45.74
N TYR A 1187 -50.77 45.95 -46.72
CA TYR A 1187 -50.23 45.08 -47.78
C TYR A 1187 -51.09 45.05 -49.06
N PRO A 1188 -50.54 44.70 -50.23
CA PRO A 1188 -49.11 44.61 -50.51
C PRO A 1188 -48.46 46.00 -50.47
N ASN A 1189 -47.15 46.04 -50.22
CA ASN A 1189 -46.35 47.25 -50.25
C ASN A 1189 -44.96 46.88 -50.80
N PRO A 1190 -44.58 47.27 -52.04
CA PRO A 1190 -45.30 48.15 -52.97
C PRO A 1190 -46.68 47.64 -53.43
N VAL A 1191 -47.54 48.55 -53.87
CA VAL A 1191 -48.91 48.30 -54.32
C VAL A 1191 -49.12 48.71 -55.78
N SER A 1192 -49.86 47.91 -56.55
CA SER A 1192 -50.30 48.27 -57.90
C SER A 1192 -51.61 49.05 -57.87
N ASN A 1193 -52.75 48.38 -57.61
CA ASN A 1193 -54.09 48.98 -57.73
C ASN A 1193 -54.89 48.98 -56.43
N PHE A 1194 -54.69 48.02 -55.53
CA PHE A 1194 -55.51 47.83 -54.34
C PHE A 1194 -54.68 47.60 -53.09
N LEU A 1195 -54.94 48.39 -52.05
CA LEU A 1195 -54.19 48.39 -50.78
C LEU A 1195 -55.06 47.85 -49.66
N MET A 1196 -54.65 46.73 -49.05
CA MET A 1196 -55.31 46.14 -47.88
C MET A 1196 -54.75 46.76 -46.60
N PHE A 1197 -55.62 46.92 -45.60
CA PHE A 1197 -55.22 47.28 -44.24
C PHE A 1197 -55.89 46.35 -43.22
N ASP A 1198 -55.22 46.17 -42.08
CA ASP A 1198 -55.66 45.30 -40.99
C ASP A 1198 -55.23 45.90 -39.63
N VAL A 1199 -56.19 46.42 -38.87
CA VAL A 1199 -56.01 46.99 -37.53
C VAL A 1199 -56.28 45.89 -36.49
N LYS A 1200 -55.31 45.62 -35.61
CA LYS A 1200 -55.43 44.56 -34.60
C LYS A 1200 -56.16 45.02 -33.33
N GLU A 1201 -56.14 46.31 -33.01
CA GLU A 1201 -57.04 46.91 -32.02
C GLU A 1201 -58.52 46.84 -32.46
N ASP A 1202 -59.43 46.80 -31.48
CA ASP A 1202 -60.87 46.91 -31.75
C ASP A 1202 -61.32 48.34 -31.98
N VAL A 1203 -62.05 48.55 -33.08
CA VAL A 1203 -62.52 49.86 -33.54
C VAL A 1203 -64.01 50.00 -33.25
N LYS A 1204 -64.42 51.14 -32.67
CA LYS A 1204 -65.80 51.38 -32.18
C LYS A 1204 -66.69 52.15 -33.17
N GLY A 1205 -66.29 52.22 -34.43
CA GLY A 1205 -66.95 53.01 -35.45
C GLY A 1205 -66.30 52.82 -36.82
N SER A 1206 -66.66 53.67 -37.77
CA SER A 1206 -66.05 53.69 -39.09
C SER A 1206 -64.68 54.35 -39.07
N ILE A 1207 -63.73 53.74 -39.78
CA ILE A 1207 -62.36 54.24 -39.94
C ILE A 1207 -62.35 55.25 -41.09
N SER A 1208 -61.93 56.48 -40.80
CA SER A 1208 -61.49 57.42 -41.83
C SER A 1208 -60.08 57.03 -42.27
N MET A 1209 -59.89 56.75 -43.55
CA MET A 1209 -58.57 56.66 -44.16
C MET A 1209 -58.24 57.98 -44.86
N ALA A 1210 -57.02 58.47 -44.68
CA ALA A 1210 -56.46 59.58 -45.43
C ALA A 1210 -55.12 59.16 -46.04
N ILE A 1211 -54.94 59.43 -47.34
CA ILE A 1211 -53.68 59.17 -48.05
C ILE A 1211 -53.10 60.50 -48.51
N TYR A 1212 -51.83 60.73 -48.16
CA TYR A 1212 -51.06 61.93 -48.43
C TYR A 1212 -49.90 61.61 -49.38
N ASN A 1213 -49.60 62.51 -50.32
CA ASN A 1213 -48.41 62.39 -51.16
C ASN A 1213 -47.12 62.72 -50.39
N SER A 1214 -45.97 62.63 -51.05
CA SER A 1214 -44.65 62.93 -50.49
C SER A 1214 -44.48 64.37 -49.97
N VAL A 1215 -45.35 65.31 -50.37
CA VAL A 1215 -45.37 66.72 -49.93
C VAL A 1215 -46.39 66.96 -48.81
N GLY A 1216 -47.05 65.90 -48.31
CA GLY A 1216 -48.04 66.00 -47.22
C GLY A 1216 -49.44 66.47 -47.67
N LEU A 1217 -49.69 66.63 -48.97
CA LEU A 1217 -51.03 66.99 -49.48
C LEU A 1217 -51.90 65.74 -49.57
N ARG A 1218 -53.11 65.79 -49.00
CA ARG A 1218 -54.08 64.68 -49.01
C ARG A 1218 -54.64 64.48 -50.42
N VAL A 1219 -54.30 63.35 -51.04
CA VAL A 1219 -54.70 62.99 -52.41
C VAL A 1219 -55.94 62.09 -52.46
N LEU A 1220 -56.23 61.34 -51.40
CA LEU A 1220 -57.40 60.47 -51.28
C LEU A 1220 -57.88 60.45 -49.83
N SER A 1221 -59.19 60.33 -49.64
CA SER A 1221 -59.80 60.07 -48.33
C SER A 1221 -61.06 59.25 -48.49
N SER A 1222 -61.24 58.25 -47.65
CA SER A 1222 -62.30 57.25 -47.74
C SER A 1222 -62.77 56.81 -46.35
N LEU A 1223 -63.86 56.04 -46.31
CA LEU A 1223 -64.51 55.59 -45.09
C LEU A 1223 -64.75 54.08 -45.12
N HIS A 1224 -64.23 53.38 -44.12
CA HIS A 1224 -64.33 51.92 -44.00
C HIS A 1224 -65.08 51.51 -42.74
N ASN A 1225 -66.08 50.63 -42.86
CA ASN A 1225 -66.94 50.21 -41.75
C ASN A 1225 -66.45 48.93 -41.03
N SER A 1226 -65.15 48.61 -41.16
CA SER A 1226 -64.52 47.40 -40.63
C SER A 1226 -63.06 47.69 -40.25
N LYS A 1227 -62.50 46.90 -39.32
CA LYS A 1227 -61.08 46.98 -38.93
C LYS A 1227 -60.12 46.34 -39.95
N THR A 1228 -60.66 45.67 -40.96
CA THR A 1228 -59.97 45.28 -42.19
C THR A 1228 -60.69 45.85 -43.41
N GLY A 1229 -59.96 46.23 -44.46
CA GLY A 1229 -60.55 46.79 -45.68
C GLY A 1229 -59.57 46.93 -46.84
N GLN A 1230 -60.12 47.28 -48.01
CA GLN A 1230 -59.41 47.40 -49.29
C GLN A 1230 -59.64 48.79 -49.87
N GLU A 1231 -58.57 49.53 -50.16
CA GLU A 1231 -58.62 50.84 -50.82
C GLU A 1231 -58.25 50.74 -52.31
N ASN A 1232 -58.89 51.54 -53.17
CA ASN A 1232 -58.58 51.59 -54.60
C ASN A 1232 -57.68 52.79 -54.93
N LEU A 1233 -56.46 52.49 -55.39
CA LEU A 1233 -55.41 53.46 -55.67
C LEU A 1233 -55.10 53.61 -57.17
N THR A 1234 -55.95 53.07 -58.05
CA THR A 1234 -55.74 53.08 -59.51
C THR A 1234 -55.66 54.52 -60.07
N SER A 1235 -56.24 55.50 -59.39
CA SER A 1235 -56.18 56.93 -59.73
C SER A 1235 -54.92 57.66 -59.22
N LEU A 1236 -54.07 57.01 -58.42
CA LEU A 1236 -52.82 57.59 -57.94
C LEU A 1236 -51.67 57.28 -58.92
N LEU A 1237 -50.83 58.29 -59.17
CA LEU A 1237 -49.61 58.12 -59.95
C LEU A 1237 -48.56 57.30 -59.15
N PRO A 1238 -47.60 56.63 -59.82
CA PRO A 1238 -46.49 55.95 -59.15
C PRO A 1238 -45.72 56.90 -58.23
N GLY A 1239 -45.38 56.45 -57.01
CA GLY A 1239 -44.72 57.30 -56.02
C GLY A 1239 -44.83 56.84 -54.56
N ASN A 1240 -44.26 57.65 -53.66
CA ASN A 1240 -44.29 57.40 -52.22
C ASN A 1240 -45.46 58.13 -51.55
N TYR A 1241 -46.27 57.40 -50.80
CA TYR A 1241 -47.47 57.90 -50.12
C TYR A 1241 -47.43 57.56 -48.62
N THR A 1242 -48.14 58.34 -47.81
CA THR A 1242 -48.39 58.07 -46.39
C THR A 1242 -49.87 57.83 -46.18
N VAL A 1243 -50.26 56.72 -45.54
CA VAL A 1243 -51.64 56.43 -45.15
C VAL A 1243 -51.82 56.60 -43.65
N GLU A 1244 -52.90 57.25 -43.26
CA GLU A 1244 -53.31 57.51 -41.88
C GLU A 1244 -54.73 56.96 -41.66
N LEU A 1245 -54.94 56.27 -40.53
CA LEU A 1245 -56.23 55.69 -40.13
C LEU A 1245 -56.69 56.28 -38.80
N ILE A 1246 -57.95 56.74 -38.74
CA ILE A 1246 -58.55 57.35 -37.55
C ILE A 1246 -59.94 56.74 -37.30
N ASP A 1247 -60.21 56.29 -36.07
CA ASP A 1247 -61.56 55.90 -35.64
C ASP A 1247 -62.44 57.15 -35.52
N ASN A 1248 -63.53 57.24 -36.30
CA ASN A 1248 -64.42 58.39 -36.25
C ASN A 1248 -65.21 58.52 -34.95
N THR A 1249 -65.40 57.44 -34.18
CA THR A 1249 -66.11 57.50 -32.90
C THR A 1249 -65.21 58.06 -31.80
N SER A 1250 -64.01 57.48 -31.61
CA SER A 1250 -63.08 57.92 -30.55
C SER A 1250 -62.16 59.08 -30.93
N LYS A 1251 -62.06 59.42 -32.22
CA LYS A 1251 -61.05 60.34 -32.81
C LYS A 1251 -59.59 59.91 -32.57
N LYS A 1252 -59.35 58.69 -32.07
CA LYS A 1252 -58.00 58.12 -31.93
C LYS A 1252 -57.42 57.82 -33.32
N ARG A 1253 -56.19 58.29 -33.57
CA ARG A 1253 -55.38 57.79 -34.68
C ARG A 1253 -54.94 56.35 -34.38
N LEU A 1254 -55.37 55.43 -35.23
CA LEU A 1254 -55.10 53.99 -35.12
C LEU A 1254 -53.72 53.65 -35.71
N ALA A 1255 -53.40 54.22 -36.87
CA ALA A 1255 -52.14 53.97 -37.57
C ALA A 1255 -51.72 55.16 -38.44
N SER A 1256 -50.42 55.24 -38.74
CA SER A 1256 -49.84 56.09 -39.78
C SER A 1256 -48.58 55.42 -40.32
N THR A 1257 -48.53 55.11 -41.62
CA THR A 1257 -47.36 54.45 -42.24
C THR A 1257 -47.19 54.82 -43.71
N LYS A 1258 -46.06 54.45 -44.31
CA LYS A 1258 -45.72 54.76 -45.72
C LYS A 1258 -45.86 53.54 -46.62
N PHE A 1259 -46.28 53.77 -47.87
CA PHE A 1259 -46.32 52.75 -48.91
C PHE A 1259 -45.87 53.31 -50.27
N VAL A 1260 -45.44 52.41 -51.15
CA VAL A 1260 -45.00 52.74 -52.51
C VAL A 1260 -46.07 52.30 -53.51
N LYS A 1261 -46.60 53.24 -54.28
CA LYS A 1261 -47.45 52.99 -55.46
C LYS A 1261 -46.53 52.72 -56.66
N LEU A 1262 -46.73 51.58 -57.32
CA LEU A 1262 -46.08 51.22 -58.59
C LEU A 1262 -46.78 51.89 -59.79
#